data_AF-A0AAN7LTT4-F1
#
_entry.id   AF-A0AAN7LTT4-F1
#
_cell.length_a   1.000
_cell.length_b   1.000
_cell.length_c   1.000
_cell.angle_alpha   90.00
_cell.angle_beta   90.00
_cell.angle_gamma   90.00
#
_symmetry.space_group_name_H-M   'P 1'
#
loop_
_entity.id
_entity.type
_entity.pdbx_description
1 polymer ?
#
loop_
_entity_poly.entity_id
_entity_poly.type
_entity_poly.pdbx_seq_one_letter_code
_entity_poly.pdbx_strand_id
1 'polypeptide(L)'
;MGSVLVDPTKLSELNLTLIPGQLDFIRINNGPMVCAPSSNGVSRGVFFNENPLKESFNVFILQVILLSVAYKIVHHFLRPLKQTSFVCSVLAGVLMGPHLLGRLNIFGKAGLFPKKELIITETIGSLGIAYFIFINAVKMDVAMLWRSAKKSTIIGSMSVLLTWSLNCVALTVMRNPDIRPGFFILLFCSGVSVTRFANLASALDEMDILTSRHSQMALSASMLSELFTWMSLICGIIYRQYSKNPVIPAWLLLTVVAIFAVGVFLRCLAKRIITRLNESGLVYVSEALITSILVLALLMAFVTDLVGSLHLGILVMGLVIPDGPPLGSAIVERSEYMVKEFLMPLFYVMVGYTTDFTSIPFLEMWWIALFVIMGAGTKFVFTLLGAMAVRQDFRTALLHAVMSNIKGPMDLYLFMRWKNHKDVGARTHAILVLSHVFGTAITIPLTEILHDACRKWDMSDRRSIKAIQTSANDREFKVLCCVHSKENIPGLISILEASKGSPSSSILSAVIVHLNDLVGRAAPLKLRNDKLERKVETNESDAVAHEFESFIRKWDDPIELTNYIVVAPYRTMHESVCDLAQKEMTTLILLPHRTSALAAAASAAMNNLNCGVLGQNPCAVGIFVNKGLGRSLGHDTFSSDVRVAVIFSGGHDDREALAYAIRMLLHPAVHVTLLRLIVRCPNEYVEDMLERKRDESLIKEFWMKVKENPKTAGYYEEAAVDTMSTLNAVRTLGDSYNLVLTGRESTVISSIFEETIGTMKLWGDNPELGIIGDFVASDDFNEGKSSALIMHRYPCRATALSRKRSQDYDGDYLLG
;
A
#
# COMPACT_ATOMS: atom_id res chain seq x y z
N MET A 1 -53.67 24.22 -41.22
CA MET A 1 -54.81 24.13 -40.28
C MET A 1 -55.25 22.68 -40.22
N GLY A 2 -55.22 22.07 -39.04
CA GLY A 2 -55.67 20.70 -38.79
C GLY A 2 -55.88 20.55 -37.30
N SER A 3 -57.03 21.01 -36.83
CA SER A 3 -57.47 20.95 -35.44
C SER A 3 -57.97 19.54 -35.11
N VAL A 4 -57.27 18.83 -34.22
CA VAL A 4 -57.84 17.66 -33.55
C VAL A 4 -58.61 18.18 -32.33
N LEU A 5 -59.93 18.29 -32.48
CA LEU A 5 -60.87 18.47 -31.38
C LEU A 5 -60.98 17.13 -30.64
N VAL A 6 -60.51 17.08 -29.39
CA VAL A 6 -60.87 16.00 -28.48
C VAL A 6 -62.26 16.31 -27.93
N ASP A 7 -63.17 15.37 -28.08
CA ASP A 7 -64.57 15.46 -27.67
C ASP A 7 -64.68 15.63 -26.13
N PRO A 8 -65.21 16.75 -25.62
CA PRO A 8 -65.26 17.05 -24.18
C PRO A 8 -66.18 16.09 -23.41
N THR A 9 -67.05 15.34 -24.10
CA THR A 9 -67.96 14.38 -23.47
C THR A 9 -67.27 13.10 -22.97
N LYS A 10 -66.08 12.77 -23.47
CA LYS A 10 -65.28 11.63 -22.99
C LYS A 10 -64.35 11.96 -21.81
N LEU A 11 -64.18 13.23 -21.48
CA LEU A 11 -63.38 13.67 -20.33
C LEU A 11 -64.14 13.56 -19.01
N SER A 12 -65.48 13.55 -19.02
CA SER A 12 -66.31 13.38 -17.82
C SER A 12 -66.40 11.93 -17.31
N GLU A 13 -65.95 10.94 -18.09
CA GLU A 13 -65.88 9.53 -17.64
C GLU A 13 -64.59 9.23 -16.85
N LEU A 14 -63.58 10.10 -16.95
CA LEU A 14 -62.38 10.05 -16.13
C LEU A 14 -62.58 10.97 -14.93
N ASN A 15 -62.85 10.40 -13.76
CA ASN A 15 -62.83 11.06 -12.45
C ASN A 15 -61.41 11.61 -12.11
N LEU A 16 -60.94 12.59 -12.89
CA LEU A 16 -59.69 13.31 -12.69
C LEU A 16 -60.05 14.70 -12.18
N THR A 17 -59.95 14.89 -10.87
CA THR A 17 -59.90 16.21 -10.24
C THR A 17 -58.67 16.94 -10.76
N LEU A 18 -58.85 17.75 -11.80
CA LEU A 18 -57.81 18.57 -12.41
C LEU A 18 -57.53 19.79 -11.51
N ILE A 19 -56.40 19.78 -10.80
CA ILE A 19 -55.85 20.95 -10.12
C ILE A 19 -55.06 21.75 -11.18
N PRO A 20 -55.37 23.04 -11.42
CA PRO A 20 -54.67 23.83 -12.42
C PRO A 20 -53.20 24.04 -12.03
N GLY A 21 -52.27 23.67 -12.92
CA GLY A 21 -50.81 23.86 -12.76
C GLY A 21 -49.94 22.60 -12.76
N GLN A 22 -50.50 21.42 -13.02
CA GLN A 22 -49.80 20.13 -12.84
C GLN A 22 -49.65 19.27 -14.11
N LEU A 23 -49.90 19.82 -15.31
CA LEU A 23 -49.86 19.07 -16.58
C LEU A 23 -49.04 19.84 -17.62
N ASP A 24 -47.95 19.22 -18.07
CA ASP A 24 -47.16 19.69 -19.20
C ASP A 24 -47.59 18.96 -20.47
N PHE A 25 -47.84 19.73 -21.54
CA PHE A 25 -48.21 19.18 -22.84
C PHE A 25 -46.97 18.95 -23.69
N ILE A 26 -46.61 17.68 -23.91
CA ILE A 26 -45.45 17.32 -24.72
C ILE A 26 -45.92 16.81 -26.07
N ARG A 27 -45.44 17.44 -27.16
CA ARG A 27 -45.71 17.03 -28.54
C ARG A 27 -44.56 16.16 -29.06
N ILE A 28 -44.82 14.87 -29.29
CA ILE A 28 -43.80 13.94 -29.81
C ILE A 28 -43.78 14.05 -31.34
N ASN A 29 -42.66 14.48 -31.93
CA ASN A 29 -42.35 14.46 -33.38
C ASN A 29 -43.57 14.60 -34.33
N ASN A 30 -44.18 15.79 -34.37
CA ASN A 30 -45.35 16.12 -35.21
C ASN A 30 -46.60 15.21 -35.02
N GLY A 31 -46.62 14.38 -33.98
CA GLY A 31 -47.74 13.51 -33.60
C GLY A 31 -48.64 14.10 -32.49
N PRO A 32 -49.49 13.28 -31.86
CA PRO A 32 -50.48 13.74 -30.87
C PRO A 32 -49.82 14.34 -29.63
N MET A 33 -50.47 15.37 -29.06
CA MET A 33 -50.08 15.96 -27.78
C MET A 33 -50.44 14.99 -26.66
N VAL A 34 -49.45 14.61 -25.85
CA VAL A 34 -49.65 13.75 -24.68
C VAL A 34 -49.57 14.60 -23.43
N CYS A 35 -50.58 14.47 -22.56
CA CYS A 35 -50.60 15.04 -21.23
C CYS A 35 -49.62 14.27 -20.33
N ALA A 36 -48.53 14.90 -19.91
CA ALA A 36 -47.64 14.37 -18.90
C ALA A 36 -47.84 15.14 -17.58
N PRO A 37 -47.93 14.46 -16.42
CA PRO A 37 -47.94 15.16 -15.15
C PRO A 37 -46.64 15.95 -14.98
N SER A 38 -46.76 17.25 -14.73
CA SER A 38 -45.64 18.14 -14.43
C SER A 38 -45.04 17.72 -13.09
N SER A 39 -43.85 17.12 -13.11
CA SER A 39 -43.15 16.77 -11.87
C SER A 39 -42.49 18.04 -11.32
N ASN A 40 -43.20 18.76 -10.45
CA ASN A 40 -42.57 19.72 -9.55
C ASN A 40 -41.60 18.92 -8.65
N GLY A 41 -40.30 18.94 -8.96
CA GLY A 41 -39.27 18.03 -8.42
C GLY A 41 -38.91 18.21 -6.95
N VAL A 42 -39.78 18.79 -6.13
CA VAL A 42 -39.59 18.94 -4.69
C VAL A 42 -40.90 18.58 -4.00
N SER A 43 -40.96 17.41 -3.36
CA SER A 43 -42.11 17.05 -2.53
C SER A 43 -42.19 17.98 -1.31
N ARG A 44 -43.41 18.43 -1.01
CA ARG A 44 -43.73 19.18 0.21
C ARG A 44 -43.61 18.33 1.47
N GLY A 45 -43.53 17.01 1.31
CA GLY A 45 -43.27 16.03 2.38
C GLY A 45 -44.54 15.37 2.91
N VAL A 46 -44.34 14.38 3.80
CA VAL A 46 -45.41 13.54 4.37
C VAL A 46 -46.49 14.37 5.08
N PHE A 47 -46.11 15.50 5.68
CA PHE A 47 -47.02 16.42 6.37
C PHE A 47 -48.01 17.13 5.44
N PHE A 48 -47.80 17.11 4.12
CA PHE A 48 -48.72 17.62 3.11
C PHE A 48 -49.48 16.51 2.38
N ASN A 49 -49.50 15.29 2.94
CA ASN A 49 -50.14 14.10 2.37
C ASN A 49 -49.56 13.66 1.01
N GLU A 50 -48.33 14.07 0.71
CA GLU A 50 -47.57 13.60 -0.45
C GLU A 50 -46.73 12.39 -0.06
N ASN A 51 -46.60 11.41 -0.95
CA ASN A 51 -45.72 10.27 -0.72
C ASN A 51 -44.29 10.59 -1.20
N PRO A 52 -43.31 10.80 -0.30
CA PRO A 52 -41.96 11.18 -0.68
C PRO A 52 -41.23 10.10 -1.47
N LEU A 53 -41.69 8.84 -1.43
CA LEU A 53 -41.13 7.72 -2.19
C LEU A 53 -41.54 7.72 -3.66
N LYS A 54 -42.36 8.69 -4.11
CA LYS A 54 -42.60 8.93 -5.54
C LYS A 54 -41.55 9.87 -6.15
N GLU A 55 -40.79 10.58 -5.32
CA GLU A 55 -39.75 11.51 -5.78
C GLU A 55 -38.43 10.78 -6.01
N SER A 56 -37.84 11.00 -7.19
CA SER A 56 -36.62 10.29 -7.61
C SER A 56 -35.42 10.59 -6.70
N PHE A 57 -35.33 11.78 -6.10
CA PHE A 57 -34.23 12.15 -5.19
C PHE A 57 -34.30 11.42 -3.84
N ASN A 58 -35.47 11.36 -3.21
CA ASN A 58 -35.65 10.69 -1.92
C ASN A 58 -35.45 9.17 -2.05
N VAL A 59 -35.96 8.59 -3.13
CA VAL A 59 -35.73 7.18 -3.46
C VAL A 59 -34.25 6.92 -3.70
N PHE A 60 -33.55 7.80 -4.41
CA PHE A 60 -32.11 7.68 -4.62
C PHE A 60 -31.32 7.72 -3.30
N ILE A 61 -31.60 8.66 -2.40
CA ILE A 61 -30.96 8.70 -1.07
C ILE A 61 -31.21 7.39 -0.31
N LEU A 62 -32.45 6.91 -0.31
CA LEU A 62 -32.81 5.68 0.38
C LEU A 62 -32.12 4.45 -0.23
N GLN A 63 -31.98 4.41 -1.55
CA GLN A 63 -31.18 3.41 -2.25
C GLN A 63 -29.74 3.46 -1.76
N VAL A 64 -29.08 4.62 -1.81
CA VAL A 64 -27.69 4.78 -1.34
C VAL A 64 -27.52 4.25 0.09
N ILE A 65 -28.41 4.64 1.01
CA ILE A 65 -28.38 4.18 2.41
C ILE A 65 -28.47 2.65 2.49
N LEU A 66 -29.45 2.04 1.83
CA LEU A 66 -29.64 0.59 1.85
C LEU A 66 -28.48 -0.16 1.23
N LEU A 67 -27.91 0.37 0.14
CA LEU A 67 -26.75 -0.22 -0.52
C LEU A 67 -25.50 -0.16 0.38
N SER A 68 -25.26 0.97 1.05
CA SER A 68 -24.17 1.10 2.02
C SER A 68 -24.35 0.18 3.23
N VAL A 69 -25.57 0.04 3.74
CA VAL A 69 -25.87 -0.88 4.86
C VAL A 69 -25.67 -2.33 4.42
N ALA A 70 -26.16 -2.73 3.25
CA ALA A 70 -25.98 -4.07 2.70
C ALA A 70 -24.50 -4.42 2.55
N TYR A 71 -23.70 -3.51 1.99
CA TYR A 71 -22.26 -3.65 1.89
C TYR A 71 -21.61 -3.86 3.26
N LYS A 72 -21.93 -3.02 4.26
CA LYS A 72 -21.35 -3.15 5.61
C LYS A 72 -21.70 -4.48 6.27
N ILE A 73 -22.93 -4.97 6.08
CA ILE A 73 -23.36 -6.28 6.60
C ILE A 73 -22.55 -7.40 5.95
N VAL A 74 -22.47 -7.42 4.61
CA VAL A 74 -21.70 -8.43 3.87
C VAL A 74 -20.22 -8.38 4.25
N HIS A 75 -19.65 -7.18 4.33
CA HIS A 75 -18.26 -6.98 4.73
C HIS A 75 -18.01 -7.48 6.16
N HIS A 76 -18.93 -7.23 7.10
CA HIS A 76 -18.82 -7.74 8.47
C HIS A 76 -18.74 -9.27 8.51
N PHE A 77 -19.58 -9.97 7.73
CA PHE A 77 -19.56 -11.44 7.65
C PHE A 77 -18.35 -12.00 6.89
N LEU A 78 -17.85 -11.29 5.87
CA LEU A 78 -16.70 -11.72 5.07
C LEU A 78 -15.35 -11.23 5.62
N ARG A 79 -15.34 -10.42 6.69
CA ARG A 79 -14.14 -9.93 7.37
C ARG A 79 -13.15 -11.05 7.77
N PRO A 80 -13.59 -12.21 8.30
CA PRO A 80 -12.67 -13.30 8.65
C PRO A 80 -11.93 -13.88 7.44
N LEU A 81 -12.53 -13.77 6.24
CA LEU A 81 -11.97 -14.26 4.98
C LEU A 81 -11.06 -13.22 4.29
N LYS A 82 -10.83 -12.06 4.91
CA LYS A 82 -10.00 -10.96 4.39
C LYS A 82 -10.33 -10.58 2.95
N GLN A 83 -11.62 -10.57 2.63
CA GLN A 83 -12.12 -10.26 1.29
C GLN A 83 -12.00 -8.76 0.98
N THR A 84 -11.70 -8.45 -0.28
CA THR A 84 -11.64 -7.06 -0.74
C THR A 84 -13.02 -6.40 -0.73
N SER A 85 -13.03 -5.08 -0.59
CA SER A 85 -14.23 -4.24 -0.67
C SER A 85 -14.97 -4.43 -2.00
N PHE A 86 -14.21 -4.70 -3.08
CA PHE A 86 -14.72 -5.11 -4.39
C PHE A 86 -15.66 -6.33 -4.31
N VAL A 87 -15.18 -7.45 -3.75
CA VAL A 87 -15.96 -8.70 -3.66
C VAL A 87 -17.19 -8.48 -2.78
N CYS A 88 -17.03 -7.83 -1.63
CA CYS A 88 -18.11 -7.57 -0.69
C CYS A 88 -19.22 -6.70 -1.31
N SER A 89 -18.84 -5.63 -2.02
CA SER A 89 -19.79 -4.69 -2.63
C SER A 89 -20.59 -5.31 -3.77
N VAL A 90 -19.94 -6.09 -4.64
CA VAL A 90 -20.65 -6.76 -5.74
C VAL A 90 -21.59 -7.84 -5.20
N LEU A 91 -21.16 -8.61 -4.19
CA LEU A 91 -22.02 -9.60 -3.56
C LEU A 91 -23.22 -8.95 -2.85
N ALA A 92 -23.03 -7.80 -2.19
CA ALA A 92 -24.13 -7.01 -1.64
C ALA A 92 -25.12 -6.57 -2.72
N GLY A 93 -24.63 -6.16 -3.90
CA GLY A 93 -25.48 -5.86 -5.05
C GLY A 93 -26.25 -7.06 -5.59
N VAL A 94 -25.61 -8.22 -5.64
CA VAL A 94 -26.26 -9.48 -6.03
C VAL A 94 -27.38 -9.84 -5.06
N LEU A 95 -27.13 -9.72 -3.74
CA LEU A 95 -28.14 -9.96 -2.70
C LEU A 95 -29.33 -9.00 -2.84
N MET A 96 -29.07 -7.71 -3.04
CA MET A 96 -30.09 -6.68 -3.26
C MET A 96 -30.77 -6.75 -4.64
N GLY A 97 -30.24 -7.58 -5.54
CA GLY A 97 -30.80 -7.79 -6.87
C GLY A 97 -32.27 -8.25 -6.84
N PRO A 98 -33.01 -8.04 -7.94
CA PRO A 98 -34.42 -8.40 -8.06
C PRO A 98 -34.68 -9.91 -7.91
N HIS A 99 -33.64 -10.72 -7.91
CA HIS A 99 -33.70 -12.18 -7.90
C HIS A 99 -33.57 -12.82 -6.51
N LEU A 100 -33.08 -12.08 -5.50
CA LEU A 100 -32.92 -12.53 -4.11
C LEU A 100 -33.83 -11.72 -3.18
N LEU A 101 -33.34 -10.63 -2.58
CA LEU A 101 -34.14 -9.76 -1.70
C LEU A 101 -35.20 -8.97 -2.47
N GLY A 102 -34.94 -8.61 -3.73
CA GLY A 102 -35.91 -7.92 -4.57
C GLY A 102 -37.09 -8.77 -5.06
N ARG A 103 -37.19 -10.05 -4.66
CA ARG A 103 -38.43 -10.84 -4.75
C ARG A 103 -39.50 -10.34 -3.79
N LEU A 104 -39.07 -9.72 -2.68
CA LEU A 104 -39.99 -9.05 -1.77
C LEU A 104 -40.53 -7.80 -2.47
N ASN A 105 -41.85 -7.64 -2.54
CA ASN A 105 -42.51 -6.53 -3.23
C ASN A 105 -41.99 -5.14 -2.82
N ILE A 106 -41.46 -5.01 -1.60
CA ILE A 106 -40.89 -3.79 -1.03
C ILE A 106 -39.54 -3.42 -1.70
N PHE A 107 -38.70 -4.41 -1.97
CA PHE A 107 -37.36 -4.24 -2.55
C PHE A 107 -37.31 -4.51 -4.06
N GLY A 108 -38.43 -4.95 -4.65
CA GLY A 108 -38.53 -5.25 -6.08
C GLY A 108 -38.75 -4.02 -6.96
N LYS A 109 -38.96 -4.28 -8.26
CA LYS A 109 -39.15 -3.26 -9.32
C LYS A 109 -40.34 -2.32 -9.09
N ALA A 110 -41.30 -2.71 -8.26
CA ALA A 110 -42.49 -1.94 -7.91
C ALA A 110 -42.34 -1.13 -6.61
N GLY A 111 -41.28 -1.38 -5.84
CA GLY A 111 -40.98 -0.70 -4.58
C GLY A 111 -39.77 0.21 -4.74
N LEU A 112 -38.69 -0.14 -4.05
CA LEU A 112 -37.55 0.76 -3.83
C LEU A 112 -36.56 0.91 -4.99
N PHE A 113 -36.64 0.06 -6.00
CA PHE A 113 -35.78 0.12 -7.20
C PHE A 113 -36.60 0.24 -8.49
N PRO A 114 -37.33 1.35 -8.71
CA PRO A 114 -37.98 1.58 -9.99
C PRO A 114 -36.93 1.86 -11.07
N LYS A 115 -37.28 1.58 -12.33
CA LYS A 115 -36.35 1.71 -13.46
C LYS A 115 -35.82 3.12 -13.65
N LYS A 116 -36.58 4.16 -13.26
CA LYS A 116 -36.22 5.57 -13.48
C LYS A 116 -35.05 5.99 -12.59
N GLU A 117 -35.09 5.59 -11.32
CA GLU A 117 -34.09 5.92 -10.30
C GLU A 117 -32.83 5.06 -10.47
N LEU A 118 -33.00 3.82 -10.95
CA LEU A 118 -31.88 2.94 -11.26
C LEU A 118 -30.91 3.55 -12.29
N ILE A 119 -31.44 4.32 -13.26
CA ILE A 119 -30.63 5.04 -14.24
C ILE A 119 -29.76 6.09 -13.55
N ILE A 120 -30.27 6.80 -12.54
CA ILE A 120 -29.51 7.79 -11.77
C ILE A 120 -28.34 7.09 -11.08
N THR A 121 -28.61 5.99 -10.40
CA THR A 121 -27.58 5.19 -9.72
C THR A 121 -26.55 4.62 -10.70
N GLU A 122 -26.95 4.17 -11.89
CA GLU A 122 -26.05 3.72 -12.96
C GLU A 122 -25.16 4.85 -13.48
N THR A 123 -25.71 6.07 -13.67
CA THR A 123 -24.94 7.22 -14.13
C THR A 123 -23.89 7.66 -13.10
N ILE A 124 -24.24 7.72 -11.82
CA ILE A 124 -23.31 8.07 -10.74
C ILE A 124 -22.26 6.96 -10.56
N GLY A 125 -22.66 5.68 -10.66
CA GLY A 125 -21.71 4.58 -10.67
C GLY A 125 -20.73 4.64 -11.85
N SER A 126 -21.22 5.01 -13.04
CA SER A 126 -20.39 5.20 -14.24
C SER A 126 -19.39 6.36 -14.05
N LEU A 127 -19.80 7.44 -13.39
CA LEU A 127 -18.91 8.53 -13.00
C LEU A 127 -17.87 8.06 -11.97
N GLY A 128 -18.28 7.23 -11.01
CA GLY A 128 -17.41 6.63 -10.00
C GLY A 128 -16.29 5.79 -10.60
N ILE A 129 -16.63 4.88 -11.51
CA ILE A 129 -15.62 4.10 -12.22
C ILE A 129 -14.72 5.03 -13.04
N ALA A 130 -15.25 6.03 -13.75
CA ALA A 130 -14.44 6.96 -14.54
C ALA A 130 -13.37 7.68 -13.68
N TYR A 131 -13.74 8.22 -12.51
CA TYR A 131 -12.77 8.82 -11.59
C TYR A 131 -11.84 7.80 -10.93
N PHE A 132 -12.29 6.57 -10.69
CA PHE A 132 -11.42 5.49 -10.22
C PHE A 132 -10.33 5.17 -11.23
N ILE A 133 -10.65 5.13 -12.53
CA ILE A 133 -9.66 4.98 -13.62
C ILE A 133 -8.66 6.14 -13.59
N PHE A 134 -9.16 7.37 -13.48
CA PHE A 134 -8.34 8.56 -13.41
C PHE A 134 -7.34 8.51 -12.26
N ILE A 135 -7.80 8.27 -11.03
CA ILE A 135 -6.97 8.26 -9.83
C ILE A 135 -5.91 7.16 -9.91
N ASN A 136 -6.28 5.95 -10.34
CA ASN A 136 -5.30 4.87 -10.50
C ASN A 136 -4.27 5.17 -11.59
N ALA A 137 -4.65 5.88 -12.66
CA ALA A 137 -3.73 6.32 -13.69
C ALA A 137 -2.78 7.43 -13.20
N VAL A 138 -3.26 8.39 -12.39
CA VAL A 138 -2.41 9.41 -11.76
C VAL A 138 -1.35 8.77 -10.85
N LYS A 139 -1.74 7.71 -10.13
CA LYS A 139 -0.85 6.98 -9.23
C LYS A 139 0.23 6.16 -9.96
N MET A 140 0.11 5.96 -11.27
CA MET A 140 0.93 5.01 -12.02
C MET A 140 2.29 5.60 -12.46
N ASP A 141 3.39 5.11 -11.86
CA ASP A 141 4.75 5.46 -12.31
C ASP A 141 5.18 4.61 -13.52
N VAL A 142 4.84 5.10 -14.72
CA VAL A 142 5.17 4.43 -15.99
C VAL A 142 6.69 4.29 -16.19
N ALA A 143 7.49 5.23 -15.68
CA ALA A 143 8.93 5.26 -15.90
C ALA A 143 9.65 4.19 -15.08
N MET A 144 9.30 4.05 -13.79
CA MET A 144 9.85 3.02 -12.92
C MET A 144 9.48 1.62 -13.43
N LEU A 145 8.24 1.44 -13.88
CA LEU A 145 7.76 0.15 -14.36
C LEU A 145 8.47 -0.27 -15.66
N TRP A 146 8.80 0.68 -16.54
CA TRP A 146 9.59 0.41 -17.75
C TRP A 146 11.03 -0.02 -17.44
N ARG A 147 11.68 0.59 -16.44
CA ARG A 147 13.04 0.21 -16.02
C ARG A 147 13.09 -1.23 -15.48
N SER A 148 12.03 -1.65 -14.78
CA SER A 148 11.88 -3.01 -14.24
C SER A 148 11.35 -4.04 -15.26
N ALA A 149 11.01 -3.61 -16.48
CA ALA A 149 10.26 -4.42 -17.43
C ALA A 149 11.03 -5.61 -18.01
N LYS A 150 12.37 -5.62 -18.07
CA LYS A 150 13.13 -6.66 -18.80
C LYS A 150 12.78 -8.11 -18.45
N LYS A 151 12.51 -8.38 -17.17
CA LYS A 151 12.11 -9.72 -16.68
C LYS A 151 10.59 -9.90 -16.74
N SER A 152 9.85 -8.87 -16.35
CA SER A 152 8.39 -8.87 -16.36
C SER A 152 7.78 -8.94 -17.76
N THR A 153 8.54 -8.57 -18.81
CA THR A 153 8.09 -8.63 -20.21
C THR A 153 7.88 -10.03 -20.71
N ILE A 154 8.76 -10.95 -20.33
CA ILE A 154 8.62 -12.37 -20.67
C ILE A 154 7.36 -12.92 -19.99
N ILE A 155 7.20 -12.66 -18.69
CA ILE A 155 6.04 -13.13 -17.91
C ILE A 155 4.73 -12.57 -18.49
N GLY A 156 4.67 -11.25 -18.70
CA GLY A 156 3.50 -10.56 -19.24
C GLY A 156 3.15 -11.02 -20.66
N SER A 157 4.12 -11.05 -21.57
CA SER A 157 3.87 -11.45 -22.97
C SER A 157 3.46 -12.93 -23.10
N MET A 158 4.14 -13.85 -22.42
CA MET A 158 3.78 -15.27 -22.42
C MET A 158 2.37 -15.49 -21.85
N SER A 159 2.04 -14.82 -20.75
CA SER A 159 0.71 -14.95 -20.15
C SER A 159 -0.40 -14.47 -21.07
N VAL A 160 -0.24 -13.33 -21.73
CA VAL A 160 -1.32 -12.72 -22.51
C VAL A 160 -1.47 -13.41 -23.86
N LEU A 161 -0.38 -13.54 -24.61
CA LEU A 161 -0.42 -14.02 -25.99
C LEU A 161 -0.83 -15.49 -26.06
N LEU A 162 -0.29 -16.33 -25.18
CA LEU A 162 -0.60 -17.76 -25.17
C LEU A 162 -2.03 -18.02 -24.66
N THR A 163 -2.44 -17.36 -23.57
CA THR A 163 -3.81 -17.49 -23.05
C THR A 163 -4.83 -16.96 -24.05
N TRP A 164 -4.56 -15.81 -24.68
CA TRP A 164 -5.44 -15.26 -25.71
C TRP A 164 -5.59 -16.21 -26.89
N SER A 165 -4.48 -16.77 -27.38
CA SER A 165 -4.49 -17.71 -28.50
C SER A 165 -5.30 -18.97 -28.18
N LEU A 166 -5.07 -19.58 -27.00
CA LEU A 166 -5.83 -20.75 -26.57
C LEU A 166 -7.31 -20.44 -26.35
N ASN A 167 -7.65 -19.31 -25.73
CA ASN A 167 -9.05 -18.91 -25.52
C ASN A 167 -9.76 -18.66 -26.85
N CYS A 168 -9.09 -18.09 -27.85
CA CYS A 168 -9.62 -17.94 -29.20
C CYS A 168 -9.92 -19.31 -29.83
N VAL A 169 -8.99 -20.27 -29.75
CA VAL A 169 -9.20 -21.63 -30.29
C VAL A 169 -10.32 -22.36 -29.54
N ALA A 170 -10.35 -22.28 -28.21
CA ALA A 170 -11.39 -22.92 -27.41
C ALA A 170 -12.78 -22.34 -27.74
N LEU A 171 -12.88 -21.02 -27.88
CA LEU A 171 -14.17 -20.36 -28.14
C LEU A 171 -14.68 -20.60 -29.56
N THR A 172 -13.80 -20.70 -30.56
CA THR A 172 -14.21 -21.05 -31.93
C THR A 172 -14.71 -22.50 -32.02
N VAL A 173 -14.14 -23.41 -31.24
CA VAL A 173 -14.58 -24.81 -31.16
C VAL A 173 -15.92 -24.94 -30.42
N MET A 174 -16.09 -24.25 -29.29
CA MET A 174 -17.33 -24.34 -28.48
C MET A 174 -18.54 -23.65 -29.12
N ARG A 175 -18.32 -22.67 -30.01
CA ARG A 175 -19.34 -21.96 -30.79
C ARG A 175 -20.54 -21.49 -29.94
N ASN A 176 -20.26 -20.64 -28.94
CA ASN A 176 -21.27 -20.09 -28.04
C ASN A 176 -22.21 -19.10 -28.78
N PRO A 177 -23.54 -19.33 -28.78
CA PRO A 177 -24.49 -18.46 -29.48
C PRO A 177 -24.71 -17.10 -28.79
N ASP A 178 -24.41 -17.01 -27.49
CA ASP A 178 -24.58 -15.78 -26.69
C ASP A 178 -23.47 -14.75 -26.89
N ILE A 179 -22.44 -15.09 -27.65
CA ILE A 179 -21.32 -14.19 -27.98
C ILE A 179 -21.41 -13.84 -29.45
N ARG A 180 -21.34 -12.55 -29.76
CA ARG A 180 -21.37 -12.08 -31.14
C ARG A 180 -20.26 -12.74 -31.97
N PRO A 181 -20.58 -13.37 -33.11
CA PRO A 181 -19.58 -14.02 -33.95
C PRO A 181 -18.69 -13.01 -34.70
N GLY A 182 -17.58 -13.50 -35.25
CA GLY A 182 -16.62 -12.70 -36.02
C GLY A 182 -15.54 -12.09 -35.14
N PHE A 183 -15.07 -10.89 -35.47
CA PHE A 183 -13.96 -10.24 -34.75
C PHE A 183 -14.23 -10.00 -33.26
N PHE A 184 -15.50 -9.90 -32.85
CA PHE A 184 -15.84 -9.75 -31.44
C PHE A 184 -15.32 -10.91 -30.58
N ILE A 185 -15.16 -12.13 -31.13
CA ILE A 185 -14.53 -13.27 -30.46
C ILE A 185 -13.09 -12.92 -30.02
N LEU A 186 -12.33 -12.24 -30.88
CA LEU A 186 -10.94 -11.83 -30.58
C LEU A 186 -10.90 -10.77 -29.46
N LEU A 187 -11.84 -9.82 -29.47
CA LEU A 187 -12.02 -8.80 -28.42
C LEU A 187 -12.49 -9.41 -27.10
N PHE A 188 -13.37 -10.40 -27.17
CA PHE A 188 -13.86 -11.11 -26.01
C PHE A 188 -12.74 -11.88 -25.32
N CYS A 189 -11.96 -12.64 -26.10
CA CYS A 189 -10.80 -13.37 -25.58
C CYS A 189 -9.74 -12.44 -25.01
N SER A 190 -9.50 -11.26 -25.60
CA SER A 190 -8.53 -10.30 -25.05
C SER A 190 -9.00 -9.73 -23.72
N GLY A 191 -10.28 -9.36 -23.61
CA GLY A 191 -10.85 -8.85 -22.35
C GLY A 191 -10.83 -9.86 -21.20
N VAL A 192 -10.98 -11.16 -21.47
CA VAL A 192 -10.94 -12.22 -20.44
C VAL A 192 -9.51 -12.60 -20.04
N SER A 193 -8.57 -12.58 -20.99
CA SER A 193 -7.19 -13.08 -20.78
C SER A 193 -6.27 -12.09 -20.06
N VAL A 194 -6.57 -10.79 -20.12
CA VAL A 194 -5.69 -9.72 -19.61
C VAL A 194 -5.77 -9.57 -18.08
N THR A 195 -4.68 -9.09 -17.46
CA THR A 195 -4.65 -8.61 -16.07
C THR A 195 -4.57 -7.09 -16.06
N ARG A 196 -5.57 -6.40 -15.54
CA ARG A 196 -5.52 -4.93 -15.51
C ARG A 196 -4.64 -4.45 -14.35
N PHE A 197 -3.74 -3.51 -14.64
CA PHE A 197 -2.85 -2.90 -13.66
C PHE A 197 -3.64 -2.24 -12.54
N ALA A 198 -4.67 -1.45 -12.87
CA ALA A 198 -5.48 -0.76 -11.86
C ALA A 198 -6.18 -1.73 -10.90
N ASN A 199 -6.65 -2.88 -11.40
CA ASN A 199 -7.28 -3.90 -10.56
C ASN A 199 -6.25 -4.57 -9.63
N LEU A 200 -5.09 -4.95 -10.19
CA LEU A 200 -4.03 -5.58 -9.41
C LEU A 200 -3.43 -4.62 -8.37
N ALA A 201 -3.15 -3.38 -8.74
CA ALA A 201 -2.63 -2.35 -7.84
C ALA A 201 -3.59 -2.09 -6.68
N SER A 202 -4.88 -1.88 -6.96
CA SER A 202 -5.88 -1.66 -5.91
C SER A 202 -6.04 -2.85 -4.97
N ALA A 203 -5.94 -4.08 -5.48
CA ALA A 203 -6.04 -5.28 -4.65
C ALA A 203 -4.79 -5.49 -3.78
N LEU A 204 -3.59 -5.23 -4.31
CA LEU A 204 -2.33 -5.34 -3.56
C LEU A 204 -2.19 -4.22 -2.50
N ASP A 205 -2.74 -3.04 -2.79
CA ASP A 205 -2.86 -1.90 -1.86
C ASP A 205 -3.78 -2.26 -0.68
N GLU A 206 -4.94 -2.86 -0.94
CA GLU A 206 -5.88 -3.30 0.10
C GLU A 206 -5.34 -4.45 0.97
N MET A 207 -4.46 -5.29 0.41
CA MET A 207 -3.77 -6.37 1.13
C MET A 207 -2.50 -5.91 1.86
N ASP A 208 -2.11 -4.64 1.80
CA ASP A 208 -0.86 -4.12 2.37
C ASP A 208 0.42 -4.86 1.87
N ILE A 209 0.40 -5.44 0.65
CA ILE A 209 1.57 -6.15 0.05
C ILE A 209 2.10 -5.48 -1.21
N LEU A 210 1.66 -4.25 -1.48
CA LEU A 210 2.03 -3.47 -2.66
C LEU A 210 3.55 -3.23 -2.76
N THR A 211 4.22 -3.17 -1.61
CA THR A 211 5.65 -2.84 -1.53
C THR A 211 6.59 -3.97 -1.88
N SER A 212 6.11 -5.21 -1.81
CA SER A 212 6.93 -6.39 -2.01
C SER A 212 7.54 -6.42 -3.43
N ARG A 213 8.79 -6.90 -3.52
CA ARG A 213 9.49 -7.14 -4.78
C ARG A 213 8.68 -8.03 -5.74
N HIS A 214 7.99 -9.04 -5.21
CA HIS A 214 7.17 -9.94 -6.03
C HIS A 214 5.95 -9.22 -6.62
N SER A 215 5.30 -8.38 -5.82
CA SER A 215 4.15 -7.55 -6.21
C SER A 215 4.53 -6.53 -7.30
N GLN A 216 5.68 -5.86 -7.17
CA GLN A 216 6.17 -4.92 -8.19
C GLN A 216 6.46 -5.59 -9.55
N MET A 217 6.95 -6.84 -9.53
CA MET A 217 7.13 -7.63 -10.76
C MET A 217 5.78 -7.98 -11.41
N ALA A 218 4.78 -8.37 -10.63
CA ALA A 218 3.44 -8.65 -11.14
C ALA A 218 2.78 -7.39 -11.74
N LEU A 219 2.93 -6.24 -11.08
CA LEU A 219 2.44 -4.95 -11.57
C LEU A 219 3.07 -4.56 -12.92
N SER A 220 4.39 -4.66 -13.04
CA SER A 220 5.08 -4.38 -14.33
C SER A 220 4.69 -5.36 -15.43
N ALA A 221 4.40 -6.63 -15.12
CA ALA A 221 3.89 -7.59 -16.10
C ALA A 221 2.46 -7.24 -16.56
N SER A 222 1.60 -6.76 -15.66
CA SER A 222 0.21 -6.39 -15.96
C SER A 222 0.09 -5.19 -16.93
N MET A 223 1.03 -4.25 -16.89
CA MET A 223 1.04 -3.10 -17.82
C MET A 223 1.13 -3.50 -19.29
N LEU A 224 1.95 -4.51 -19.60
CA LEU A 224 2.08 -5.00 -20.96
C LEU A 224 0.78 -5.62 -21.46
N SER A 225 0.03 -6.24 -20.54
CA SER A 225 -1.28 -6.79 -20.85
C SER A 225 -2.33 -5.70 -21.08
N GLU A 226 -2.21 -4.55 -20.41
CA GLU A 226 -3.05 -3.38 -20.73
C GLU A 226 -2.72 -2.78 -22.10
N LEU A 227 -1.43 -2.65 -22.45
CA LEU A 227 -1.02 -2.22 -23.79
C LEU A 227 -1.62 -3.14 -24.88
N PHE A 228 -1.55 -4.46 -24.67
CA PHE A 228 -2.17 -5.42 -25.59
C PHE A 228 -3.69 -5.22 -25.71
N THR A 229 -4.37 -4.90 -24.61
CA THR A 229 -5.82 -4.64 -24.61
C THR A 229 -6.17 -3.41 -25.44
N TRP A 230 -5.42 -2.32 -25.29
CA TRP A 230 -5.67 -1.11 -26.06
C TRP A 230 -5.42 -1.34 -27.55
N MET A 231 -4.35 -2.06 -27.89
CA MET A 231 -4.09 -2.45 -29.28
C MET A 231 -5.22 -3.32 -29.84
N SER A 232 -5.67 -4.33 -29.08
CA SER A 232 -6.80 -5.19 -29.47
C SER A 232 -8.08 -4.40 -29.69
N LEU A 233 -8.39 -3.44 -28.80
CA LEU A 233 -9.57 -2.58 -28.89
C LEU A 233 -9.53 -1.70 -30.13
N ILE A 234 -8.40 -1.04 -30.40
CA ILE A 234 -8.22 -0.19 -31.59
C ILE A 234 -8.40 -1.03 -32.86
N CYS A 235 -7.75 -2.19 -32.94
CA CYS A 235 -7.93 -3.12 -34.06
C CYS A 235 -9.39 -3.53 -34.26
N GLY A 236 -10.15 -3.71 -33.17
CA GLY A 236 -11.56 -4.07 -33.26
C GLY A 236 -12.49 -2.96 -33.73
N ILE A 237 -12.23 -1.72 -33.35
CA ILE A 237 -12.98 -0.59 -33.89
C ILE A 237 -12.66 -0.44 -35.38
N ILE A 238 -11.38 -0.53 -35.78
CA ILE A 238 -10.96 -0.49 -37.18
C ILE A 238 -11.68 -1.57 -37.98
N TYR A 239 -11.65 -2.82 -37.53
CA TYR A 239 -12.29 -3.93 -38.22
C TYR A 239 -13.81 -3.73 -38.37
N ARG A 240 -14.51 -3.33 -37.29
CA ARG A 240 -15.97 -3.13 -37.29
C ARG A 240 -16.42 -2.02 -38.25
N GLN A 241 -15.56 -1.03 -38.49
CA GLN A 241 -15.86 0.11 -39.35
C GLN A 241 -15.36 -0.05 -40.79
N TYR A 242 -14.32 -0.87 -41.01
CA TYR A 242 -13.74 -1.12 -42.33
C TYR A 242 -14.79 -1.61 -43.33
N SER A 243 -15.71 -2.49 -42.88
CA SER A 243 -16.77 -3.03 -43.76
C SER A 243 -17.86 -2.01 -44.11
N LYS A 244 -17.96 -0.90 -43.38
CA LYS A 244 -19.00 0.13 -43.60
C LYS A 244 -18.48 1.30 -44.40
N ASN A 245 -17.28 1.81 -44.07
CA ASN A 245 -16.62 2.89 -44.80
C ASN A 245 -15.09 2.81 -44.59
N PRO A 246 -14.28 2.67 -45.65
CA PRO A 246 -12.82 2.50 -45.54
C PRO A 246 -12.09 3.76 -45.05
N VAL A 247 -12.76 4.90 -45.03
CA VAL A 247 -12.21 6.19 -44.55
C VAL A 247 -12.28 6.30 -43.02
N ILE A 248 -13.21 5.61 -42.36
CA ILE A 248 -13.40 5.68 -40.89
C ILE A 248 -12.18 5.18 -40.10
N PRO A 249 -11.51 4.07 -40.47
CA PRO A 249 -10.26 3.66 -39.80
C PRO A 249 -9.16 4.72 -39.81
N ALA A 250 -9.01 5.48 -40.89
CA ALA A 250 -8.02 6.55 -40.99
C ALA A 250 -8.37 7.72 -40.04
N TRP A 251 -9.65 8.11 -39.98
CA TRP A 251 -10.12 9.10 -39.00
C TRP A 251 -9.95 8.62 -37.56
N LEU A 252 -10.23 7.35 -37.28
CA LEU A 252 -10.03 6.78 -35.95
C LEU A 252 -8.55 6.84 -35.55
N LEU A 253 -7.65 6.42 -36.43
CA LEU A 253 -6.21 6.52 -36.18
C LEU A 253 -5.79 7.98 -35.92
N LEU A 254 -6.30 8.93 -36.73
CA LEU A 254 -6.05 10.36 -36.52
C LEU A 254 -6.56 10.84 -35.15
N THR A 255 -7.74 10.41 -34.71
CA THR A 255 -8.27 10.78 -33.38
C THR A 255 -7.41 10.21 -32.25
N VAL A 256 -6.92 8.99 -32.36
CA VAL A 256 -6.03 8.38 -31.36
C VAL A 256 -4.71 9.15 -31.28
N VAL A 257 -4.12 9.48 -32.43
CA VAL A 257 -2.90 10.30 -32.50
C VAL A 257 -3.14 11.69 -31.92
N ALA A 258 -4.29 12.32 -32.22
CA ALA A 258 -4.66 13.62 -31.68
C ALA A 258 -4.82 13.59 -30.16
N ILE A 259 -5.48 12.58 -29.60
CA ILE A 259 -5.62 12.39 -28.15
C ILE A 259 -4.24 12.25 -27.49
N PHE A 260 -3.35 11.46 -28.09
CA PHE A 260 -1.99 11.30 -27.58
C PHE A 260 -1.19 12.60 -27.66
N ALA A 261 -1.29 13.34 -28.77
CA ALA A 261 -0.64 14.64 -28.95
C ALA A 261 -1.14 15.68 -27.94
N VAL A 262 -2.45 15.76 -27.71
CA VAL A 262 -3.05 16.60 -26.66
C VAL A 262 -2.56 16.17 -25.29
N GLY A 263 -2.46 14.87 -25.01
CA GLY A 263 -1.88 14.36 -23.77
C GLY A 263 -0.43 14.81 -23.56
N VAL A 264 0.42 14.70 -24.59
CA VAL A 264 1.81 15.19 -24.53
C VAL A 264 1.86 16.70 -24.28
N PHE A 265 1.01 17.48 -24.94
CA PHE A 265 0.90 18.93 -24.72
C PHE A 265 0.48 19.25 -23.28
N LEU A 266 -0.56 18.59 -22.77
CA LEU A 266 -1.04 18.76 -21.40
C LEU A 266 0.03 18.35 -20.38
N ARG A 267 0.85 17.33 -20.69
CA ARG A 267 1.97 16.91 -19.82
C ARG A 267 3.05 17.98 -19.74
N CYS A 268 3.37 18.62 -20.85
CA CYS A 268 4.27 19.77 -20.88
C CYS A 268 3.71 20.94 -20.06
N LEU A 269 2.40 21.19 -20.15
CA LEU A 269 1.73 22.23 -19.36
C LEU A 269 1.75 21.90 -17.87
N ALA A 270 1.43 20.67 -17.48
CA ALA A 270 1.47 20.20 -16.09
C ALA A 270 2.88 20.37 -15.50
N LYS A 271 3.93 19.99 -16.24
CA LYS A 271 5.33 20.22 -15.81
C LYS A 271 5.65 21.70 -15.61
N ARG A 272 5.19 22.59 -16.50
CA ARG A 272 5.37 24.05 -16.35
C ARG A 272 4.62 24.61 -15.14
N ILE A 273 3.44 24.09 -14.85
CA ILE A 273 2.68 24.48 -13.65
C ILE A 273 3.44 24.07 -12.39
N ILE A 274 3.99 22.85 -12.37
CA ILE A 274 4.79 22.35 -11.25
C ILE A 274 6.07 23.17 -11.05
N THR A 275 6.80 23.52 -12.11
CA THR A 275 7.99 24.37 -11.97
C THR A 275 7.65 25.72 -11.37
N ARG A 276 6.53 26.33 -11.78
CA ARG A 276 6.06 27.61 -11.20
C ARG A 276 5.62 27.48 -9.75
N LEU A 277 4.94 26.39 -9.39
CA LEU A 277 4.55 26.11 -8.01
C LEU A 277 5.80 26.00 -7.11
N ASN A 278 6.81 25.27 -7.57
CA ASN A 278 8.08 25.14 -6.86
C ASN A 278 8.84 26.47 -6.75
N GLU A 279 8.89 27.27 -7.82
CA GLU A 279 9.54 28.60 -7.82
C GLU A 279 8.84 29.60 -6.88
N SER A 280 7.52 29.49 -6.70
CA SER A 280 6.74 30.37 -5.83
C SER A 280 6.79 29.99 -4.35
N GLY A 281 7.43 28.87 -3.98
CA GLY A 281 7.49 28.39 -2.60
C GLY A 281 6.14 27.99 -2.00
N LEU A 282 5.06 27.95 -2.81
CA LEU A 282 3.73 27.57 -2.38
C LEU A 282 3.64 26.04 -2.33
N VAL A 283 3.74 25.50 -1.11
CA VAL A 283 3.53 24.06 -0.83
C VAL A 283 2.09 23.64 -1.13
N TYR A 284 1.14 24.59 -1.12
CA TYR A 284 -0.30 24.32 -1.28
C TYR A 284 -0.78 24.51 -2.72
N VAL A 285 -1.30 23.44 -3.30
CA VAL A 285 -1.99 23.48 -4.59
C VAL A 285 -3.38 24.11 -4.40
N SER A 286 -3.70 25.14 -5.18
CA SER A 286 -5.01 25.79 -5.12
C SER A 286 -6.15 24.82 -5.45
N GLU A 287 -7.25 24.87 -4.69
CA GLU A 287 -8.44 24.01 -4.91
C GLU A 287 -9.07 24.22 -6.31
N ALA A 288 -8.97 25.44 -6.85
CA ALA A 288 -9.38 25.76 -8.22
C ALA A 288 -8.60 24.95 -9.27
N LEU A 289 -7.31 24.67 -9.04
CA LEU A 289 -6.52 23.85 -9.96
C LEU A 289 -6.96 22.39 -9.91
N ILE A 290 -7.15 21.83 -8.71
CA ILE A 290 -7.60 20.44 -8.53
C ILE A 290 -8.96 20.22 -9.21
N THR A 291 -9.91 21.12 -8.96
CA THR A 291 -11.24 21.06 -9.59
C THR A 291 -11.17 21.21 -11.11
N SER A 292 -10.34 22.13 -11.64
CA SER A 292 -10.13 22.26 -13.08
C SER A 292 -9.59 20.98 -13.73
N ILE A 293 -8.69 20.27 -13.06
CA ILE A 293 -8.11 19.01 -13.55
C ILE A 293 -9.17 17.90 -13.55
N LEU A 294 -9.99 17.80 -12.50
CA LEU A 294 -11.09 16.83 -12.43
C LEU A 294 -12.14 17.08 -13.53
N VAL A 295 -12.45 18.33 -13.84
CA VAL A 295 -13.35 18.70 -14.95
C VAL A 295 -12.71 18.37 -16.30
N LEU A 296 -11.42 18.67 -16.47
CA LEU A 296 -10.67 18.34 -17.70
C LEU A 296 -10.59 16.82 -17.92
N ALA A 297 -10.48 16.02 -16.86
CA ALA A 297 -10.53 14.56 -16.94
C ALA A 297 -11.89 14.06 -17.47
N LEU A 298 -13.00 14.65 -17.02
CA LEU A 298 -14.33 14.36 -17.56
C LEU A 298 -14.49 14.82 -19.02
N LEU A 299 -13.95 15.99 -19.36
CA LEU A 299 -13.96 16.47 -20.75
C LEU A 299 -13.23 15.48 -21.68
N MET A 300 -12.07 14.98 -21.26
CA MET A 300 -11.33 13.96 -22.01
C MET A 300 -12.10 12.64 -22.10
N ALA A 301 -12.76 12.22 -21.02
CA ALA A 301 -13.65 11.05 -21.04
C ALA A 301 -14.75 11.21 -22.11
N PHE A 302 -15.45 12.35 -22.07
CA PHE A 302 -16.53 12.70 -22.98
C PHE A 302 -16.08 12.68 -24.44
N VAL A 303 -14.96 13.34 -24.76
CA VAL A 303 -14.41 13.34 -26.13
C VAL A 303 -14.09 11.92 -26.60
N THR A 304 -13.56 11.07 -25.74
CA THR A 304 -13.23 9.69 -26.14
C THR A 304 -14.43 8.75 -26.25
N ASP A 305 -15.46 8.94 -25.43
CA ASP A 305 -16.70 8.16 -25.56
C ASP A 305 -17.48 8.56 -26.83
N LEU A 306 -17.38 9.82 -27.31
CA LEU A 306 -17.90 10.21 -28.64
C LEU A 306 -17.26 9.42 -29.79
N VAL A 307 -15.96 9.12 -29.67
CA VAL A 307 -15.21 8.28 -30.62
C VAL A 307 -15.58 6.79 -30.46
N GLY A 308 -16.27 6.42 -29.38
CA GLY A 308 -16.61 5.04 -29.05
C GLY A 308 -15.48 4.27 -28.35
N SER A 309 -14.44 4.99 -27.91
CA SER A 309 -13.30 4.42 -27.19
C SER A 309 -13.60 4.31 -25.70
N LEU A 310 -13.28 3.16 -25.09
CA LEU A 310 -13.70 2.82 -23.73
C LEU A 310 -12.88 3.58 -22.69
N HIS A 311 -13.36 4.76 -22.28
CA HIS A 311 -12.77 5.60 -21.21
C HIS A 311 -11.25 5.85 -21.36
N LEU A 312 -10.71 5.75 -22.58
CA LEU A 312 -9.27 5.95 -22.80
C LEU A 312 -8.84 7.39 -22.52
N GLY A 313 -9.72 8.38 -22.72
CA GLY A 313 -9.39 9.79 -22.51
C GLY A 313 -9.11 10.12 -21.05
N ILE A 314 -9.91 9.58 -20.14
CA ILE A 314 -9.74 9.81 -18.70
C ILE A 314 -8.49 9.09 -18.16
N LEU A 315 -8.18 7.91 -18.70
CA LEU A 315 -6.93 7.21 -18.41
C LEU A 315 -5.71 8.02 -18.90
N VAL A 316 -5.73 8.48 -20.16
CA VAL A 316 -4.66 9.31 -20.72
C VAL A 316 -4.47 10.58 -19.88
N MET A 317 -5.56 11.23 -19.48
CA MET A 317 -5.49 12.41 -18.61
C MET A 317 -4.82 12.10 -17.26
N GLY A 318 -5.09 10.93 -16.67
CA GLY A 318 -4.41 10.49 -15.46
C GLY A 318 -2.90 10.27 -15.66
N LEU A 319 -2.50 9.58 -16.74
CA LEU A 319 -1.09 9.32 -17.08
C LEU A 319 -0.30 10.58 -17.47
N VAL A 320 -1.00 11.65 -17.87
CA VAL A 320 -0.42 12.95 -18.21
C VAL A 320 0.04 13.70 -16.96
N ILE A 321 -0.68 13.53 -15.86
CA ILE A 321 -0.33 14.13 -14.57
C ILE A 321 0.84 13.33 -14.00
N PRO A 322 1.96 13.97 -13.62
CA PRO A 322 3.07 13.26 -13.00
C PRO A 322 2.65 12.71 -11.65
N ASP A 323 3.12 11.50 -11.36
CA ASP A 323 2.87 10.79 -10.12
C ASP A 323 3.62 11.42 -8.94
N GLY A 324 2.97 11.52 -7.78
CA GLY A 324 3.55 12.08 -6.55
C GLY A 324 3.44 13.62 -6.40
N PRO A 325 4.20 14.21 -5.46
CA PRO A 325 4.05 15.61 -5.07
C PRO A 325 4.63 16.61 -6.09
N PRO A 326 4.12 17.86 -6.12
CA PRO A 326 3.01 18.37 -5.30
C PRO A 326 1.62 18.12 -5.90
N LEU A 327 1.52 17.87 -7.21
CA LEU A 327 0.24 17.88 -7.93
C LEU A 327 -0.53 16.56 -7.86
N GLY A 328 0.13 15.44 -8.16
CA GLY A 328 -0.49 14.12 -8.15
C GLY A 328 -0.93 13.69 -6.75
N SER A 329 -0.10 13.97 -5.74
CA SER A 329 -0.41 13.73 -4.32
C SER A 329 -1.63 14.50 -3.86
N ALA A 330 -1.72 15.80 -4.17
CA ALA A 330 -2.86 16.63 -3.78
C ALA A 330 -4.18 16.16 -4.40
N ILE A 331 -4.16 15.75 -5.67
CA ILE A 331 -5.36 15.22 -6.35
C ILE A 331 -5.81 13.92 -5.69
N VAL A 332 -4.88 13.00 -5.45
CA VAL A 332 -5.18 11.70 -4.84
C VAL A 332 -5.73 11.88 -3.42
N GLU A 333 -5.06 12.66 -2.58
CA GLU A 333 -5.47 12.90 -1.17
C GLU A 333 -6.89 13.46 -1.07
N ARG A 334 -7.27 14.39 -1.96
CA ARG A 334 -8.57 15.06 -1.91
C ARG A 334 -9.71 14.27 -2.57
N SER A 335 -9.41 13.39 -3.54
CA SER A 335 -10.44 12.71 -4.35
C SER A 335 -10.58 11.22 -4.07
N GLU A 336 -9.52 10.54 -3.63
CA GLU A 336 -9.49 9.08 -3.49
C GLU A 336 -10.53 8.56 -2.51
N TYR A 337 -10.61 9.16 -1.32
CA TYR A 337 -11.56 8.72 -0.29
C TYR A 337 -13.00 8.82 -0.80
N MET A 338 -13.38 9.96 -1.38
CA MET A 338 -14.71 10.17 -1.95
C MET A 338 -15.01 9.17 -3.08
N VAL A 339 -14.05 8.92 -3.97
CA VAL A 339 -14.28 8.01 -5.10
C VAL A 339 -14.38 6.55 -4.62
N LYS A 340 -13.43 6.08 -3.79
CA LYS A 340 -13.37 4.69 -3.32
C LYS A 340 -14.50 4.34 -2.34
N GLU A 341 -14.83 5.22 -1.39
CA GLU A 341 -15.79 4.90 -0.32
C GLU A 341 -17.23 5.30 -0.65
N PHE A 342 -17.46 6.28 -1.53
CA PHE A 342 -18.80 6.77 -1.84
C PHE A 342 -19.26 6.41 -3.26
N LEU A 343 -18.48 6.73 -4.29
CA LEU A 343 -18.91 6.53 -5.69
C LEU A 343 -18.75 5.07 -6.18
N MET A 344 -17.68 4.39 -5.82
CA MET A 344 -17.40 3.02 -6.28
C MET A 344 -18.37 1.95 -5.73
N PRO A 345 -18.82 1.99 -4.46
CA PRO A 345 -19.82 1.03 -3.97
C PRO A 345 -21.13 1.09 -4.76
N LEU A 346 -21.56 2.29 -5.17
CA LEU A 346 -22.69 2.50 -6.07
C LEU A 346 -22.51 1.76 -7.40
N PHE A 347 -21.34 1.88 -8.02
CA PHE A 347 -21.01 1.11 -9.24
C PHE A 347 -21.09 -0.40 -9.00
N TYR A 348 -20.43 -0.91 -7.95
CA TYR A 348 -20.38 -2.34 -7.67
C TYR A 348 -21.75 -2.97 -7.41
N VAL A 349 -22.56 -2.29 -6.61
CA VAL A 349 -23.90 -2.77 -6.33
C VAL A 349 -24.73 -2.75 -7.61
N MET A 350 -24.62 -1.72 -8.44
CA MET A 350 -25.32 -1.66 -9.73
C MET A 350 -24.96 -2.83 -10.65
N VAL A 351 -23.68 -3.22 -10.71
CA VAL A 351 -23.28 -4.43 -11.43
C VAL A 351 -23.96 -5.67 -10.84
N GLY A 352 -23.94 -5.84 -9.53
CA GLY A 352 -24.60 -6.96 -8.86
C GLY A 352 -26.11 -7.02 -9.10
N TYR A 353 -26.79 -5.87 -8.97
CA TYR A 353 -28.24 -5.75 -9.12
C TYR A 353 -28.73 -6.06 -10.53
N THR A 354 -27.97 -5.62 -11.54
CA THR A 354 -28.32 -5.85 -12.96
C THR A 354 -27.98 -7.27 -13.44
N THR A 355 -27.31 -8.08 -12.61
CA THR A 355 -26.91 -9.43 -12.97
C THR A 355 -28.05 -10.43 -12.70
N ASP A 356 -28.46 -11.15 -13.75
CA ASP A 356 -29.58 -12.11 -13.68
C ASP A 356 -29.05 -13.56 -13.63
N PHE A 357 -29.30 -14.22 -12.49
CA PHE A 357 -28.92 -15.62 -12.26
C PHE A 357 -30.03 -16.63 -12.55
N THR A 358 -31.27 -16.14 -12.72
CA THR A 358 -32.46 -16.99 -12.86
C THR A 358 -32.68 -17.47 -14.30
N SER A 359 -32.12 -16.76 -15.27
CA SER A 359 -32.29 -17.02 -16.71
C SER A 359 -31.33 -18.08 -17.28
N ILE A 360 -30.61 -18.83 -16.44
CA ILE A 360 -29.54 -19.75 -16.87
C ILE A 360 -30.01 -21.21 -16.69
N PRO A 361 -30.22 -21.99 -17.77
CA PRO A 361 -30.49 -23.42 -17.66
C PRO A 361 -29.26 -24.16 -17.13
N PHE A 362 -29.48 -25.12 -16.21
CA PHE A 362 -28.42 -25.80 -15.46
C PHE A 362 -27.32 -26.40 -16.34
N LEU A 363 -27.67 -26.99 -17.50
CA LEU A 363 -26.69 -27.63 -18.40
C LEU A 363 -25.78 -26.65 -19.16
N GLU A 364 -26.30 -25.50 -19.63
CA GLU A 364 -25.51 -24.50 -20.37
C GLU A 364 -24.60 -23.69 -19.43
N MET A 365 -25.01 -23.54 -18.16
CA MET A 365 -24.18 -22.93 -17.11
C MET A 365 -22.83 -23.63 -16.98
N TRP A 366 -22.84 -24.97 -16.99
CA TRP A 366 -21.62 -25.78 -16.82
C TRP A 366 -20.62 -25.56 -17.94
N TRP A 367 -21.06 -25.42 -19.19
CA TRP A 367 -20.15 -25.21 -20.33
C TRP A 367 -19.45 -23.85 -20.27
N ILE A 368 -20.19 -22.77 -20.00
CA ILE A 368 -19.60 -21.43 -19.91
C ILE A 368 -18.74 -21.31 -18.65
N ALA A 369 -19.16 -21.89 -17.52
CA ALA A 369 -18.34 -21.95 -16.31
C ALA A 369 -17.04 -22.72 -16.54
N LEU A 370 -17.10 -23.88 -17.21
CA LEU A 370 -15.93 -24.67 -17.60
C LEU A 370 -14.99 -23.86 -18.50
N PHE A 371 -15.52 -23.14 -19.48
CA PHE A 371 -14.73 -22.26 -20.35
C PHE A 371 -13.99 -21.19 -19.54
N VAL A 372 -14.67 -20.54 -18.59
CA VAL A 372 -14.01 -19.52 -17.76
C VAL A 372 -12.95 -20.13 -16.84
N ILE A 373 -13.22 -21.29 -16.25
CA ILE A 373 -12.24 -22.02 -15.42
C ILE A 373 -11.03 -22.43 -16.26
N MET A 374 -11.23 -22.92 -17.49
CA MET A 374 -10.16 -23.19 -18.44
C MET A 374 -9.38 -21.92 -18.80
N GLY A 375 -10.06 -20.79 -19.00
CA GLY A 375 -9.41 -19.49 -19.25
C GLY A 375 -8.54 -19.03 -18.09
N ALA A 376 -9.01 -19.18 -16.85
CA ALA A 376 -8.23 -18.88 -15.65
C ALA A 376 -7.06 -19.87 -15.47
N GLY A 377 -7.30 -21.15 -15.72
CA GLY A 377 -6.29 -22.21 -15.62
C GLY A 377 -5.17 -22.08 -16.65
N THR A 378 -5.50 -21.78 -17.92
CA THR A 378 -4.49 -21.53 -18.96
C THR A 378 -3.63 -20.32 -18.63
N LYS A 379 -4.25 -19.24 -18.12
CA LYS A 379 -3.52 -18.06 -17.66
C LYS A 379 -2.58 -18.37 -16.50
N PHE A 380 -3.06 -19.13 -15.53
CA PHE A 380 -2.26 -19.60 -14.40
C PHE A 380 -1.06 -20.43 -14.88
N VAL A 381 -1.26 -21.36 -15.80
CA VAL A 381 -0.18 -22.22 -16.32
C VAL A 381 0.86 -21.41 -17.10
N PHE A 382 0.44 -20.50 -17.99
CA PHE A 382 1.39 -19.73 -18.79
C PHE A 382 2.13 -18.65 -18.00
N THR A 383 1.51 -18.09 -16.97
CA THR A 383 2.21 -17.18 -16.03
C THR A 383 3.24 -17.94 -15.21
N LEU A 384 2.91 -19.13 -14.72
CA LEU A 384 3.84 -20.01 -14.01
C LEU A 384 5.03 -20.39 -14.90
N LEU A 385 4.77 -20.83 -16.14
CA LEU A 385 5.81 -21.16 -17.12
C LEU A 385 6.67 -19.93 -17.46
N GLY A 386 6.06 -18.76 -17.64
CA GLY A 386 6.77 -17.51 -17.91
C GLY A 386 7.69 -17.10 -16.76
N ALA A 387 7.24 -17.23 -15.52
CA ALA A 387 8.06 -16.95 -14.34
C ALA A 387 9.22 -17.94 -14.18
N MET A 388 8.98 -19.23 -14.42
CA MET A 388 10.04 -20.26 -14.43
C MET A 388 11.05 -20.03 -15.56
N ALA A 389 10.62 -19.56 -16.73
CA ALA A 389 11.52 -19.21 -17.85
C ALA A 389 12.50 -18.07 -17.49
N VAL A 390 12.10 -17.20 -16.55
CA VAL A 390 12.94 -16.12 -16.00
C VAL A 390 13.83 -16.60 -14.83
N ARG A 391 13.86 -17.92 -14.57
CA ARG A 391 14.61 -18.59 -13.49
C ARG A 391 14.20 -18.13 -12.09
N GLN A 392 12.90 -17.94 -11.87
CA GLN A 392 12.35 -17.73 -10.54
C GLN A 392 12.04 -19.06 -9.83
N ASP A 393 12.15 -19.07 -8.51
CA ASP A 393 11.81 -20.25 -7.71
C ASP A 393 10.33 -20.60 -7.87
N PHE A 394 10.02 -21.90 -7.87
CA PHE A 394 8.67 -22.40 -8.13
C PHE A 394 7.59 -21.73 -7.26
N ARG A 395 7.88 -21.44 -5.99
CA ARG A 395 6.92 -20.76 -5.09
C ARG A 395 6.65 -19.31 -5.48
N THR A 396 7.69 -18.60 -5.89
CA THR A 396 7.56 -17.22 -6.36
C THR A 396 6.83 -17.16 -7.70
N ALA A 397 7.08 -18.14 -8.57
CA ALA A 397 6.37 -18.33 -9.82
C ALA A 397 4.88 -18.68 -9.59
N LEU A 398 4.58 -19.52 -8.59
CA LEU A 398 3.22 -19.84 -8.15
C LEU A 398 2.48 -18.60 -7.63
N LEU A 399 3.14 -17.78 -6.81
CA LEU A 399 2.60 -16.52 -6.32
C LEU A 399 2.20 -15.58 -7.48
N HIS A 400 3.07 -15.42 -8.47
CA HIS A 400 2.78 -14.62 -9.66
C HIS A 400 1.61 -15.17 -10.49
N ALA A 401 1.52 -16.50 -10.60
CA ALA A 401 0.42 -17.14 -11.31
C ALA A 401 -0.94 -16.90 -10.64
N VAL A 402 -0.99 -16.94 -9.31
CA VAL A 402 -2.20 -16.60 -8.54
C VAL A 402 -2.53 -15.12 -8.66
N MET A 403 -1.55 -14.22 -8.48
CA MET A 403 -1.75 -12.77 -8.60
C MET A 403 -2.29 -12.36 -9.97
N SER A 404 -1.90 -13.04 -11.04
CA SER A 404 -2.38 -12.76 -12.40
C SER A 404 -3.88 -12.98 -12.61
N ASN A 405 -4.52 -13.76 -11.74
CA ASN A 405 -5.94 -14.07 -11.80
C ASN A 405 -6.79 -13.14 -10.92
N ILE A 406 -6.19 -12.13 -10.27
CA ILE A 406 -6.92 -11.08 -9.58
C ILE A 406 -7.71 -10.27 -10.63
N LYS A 407 -9.02 -10.19 -10.43
CA LYS A 407 -9.96 -9.41 -11.26
C LYS A 407 -10.51 -8.24 -10.45
N GLY A 408 -11.18 -7.30 -11.11
CA GLY A 408 -11.62 -6.09 -10.44
C GLY A 408 -12.61 -5.21 -11.20
N PRO A 409 -12.83 -3.96 -10.74
CA PRO A 409 -13.86 -3.05 -11.23
C PRO A 409 -13.86 -2.84 -12.74
N MET A 410 -12.67 -2.71 -13.32
CA MET A 410 -12.51 -2.44 -14.75
C MET A 410 -13.00 -3.59 -15.63
N ASP A 411 -12.89 -4.83 -15.14
CA ASP A 411 -13.39 -6.01 -15.86
C ASP A 411 -14.92 -5.98 -15.89
N LEU A 412 -15.55 -5.67 -14.76
CA LEU A 412 -17.01 -5.57 -14.64
C LEU A 412 -17.60 -4.46 -15.51
N TYR A 413 -16.93 -3.31 -15.58
CA TYR A 413 -17.36 -2.22 -16.44
C TYR A 413 -17.36 -2.63 -17.92
N LEU A 414 -16.32 -3.36 -18.36
CA LEU A 414 -16.26 -3.89 -19.72
C LEU A 414 -17.42 -4.87 -19.99
N PHE A 415 -17.74 -5.75 -19.04
CA PHE A 415 -18.85 -6.70 -19.18
C PHE A 415 -20.21 -5.99 -19.28
N MET A 416 -20.45 -4.99 -18.42
CA MET A 416 -21.65 -4.16 -18.48
C MET A 416 -21.80 -3.49 -19.85
N ARG A 417 -20.71 -2.93 -20.39
CA ARG A 417 -20.71 -2.30 -21.71
C ARG A 417 -21.00 -3.30 -22.84
N TRP A 418 -20.43 -4.50 -22.80
CA TRP A 418 -20.72 -5.55 -23.79
C TRP A 418 -22.18 -6.00 -23.75
N LYS A 419 -22.77 -6.11 -22.56
CA LYS A 419 -24.20 -6.40 -22.39
C LYS A 419 -25.07 -5.27 -22.93
N ASN A 420 -24.74 -4.01 -22.62
CA ASN A 420 -25.51 -2.85 -23.08
C ASN A 420 -25.48 -2.69 -24.61
N HIS A 421 -24.35 -3.02 -25.26
CA HIS A 421 -24.25 -3.06 -26.72
C HIS A 421 -24.82 -4.33 -27.38
N LYS A 422 -25.33 -5.28 -26.58
CA LYS A 422 -25.83 -6.59 -27.04
C LYS A 422 -24.77 -7.42 -27.79
N ASP A 423 -23.50 -7.17 -27.51
CA ASP A 423 -22.40 -7.99 -28.04
C ASP A 423 -22.22 -9.29 -27.21
N VAL A 424 -22.68 -9.27 -25.95
CA VAL A 424 -22.75 -10.42 -25.03
C VAL A 424 -24.17 -10.55 -24.46
N GLY A 425 -24.73 -11.75 -24.48
CA GLY A 425 -26.03 -12.08 -23.89
C GLY A 425 -26.06 -11.96 -22.36
N ALA A 426 -27.27 -11.84 -21.79
CA ALA A 426 -27.45 -11.70 -20.34
C ALA A 426 -26.90 -12.88 -19.52
N ARG A 427 -26.96 -14.11 -20.06
CA ARG A 427 -26.46 -15.33 -19.39
C ARG A 427 -24.93 -15.31 -19.28
N THR A 428 -24.24 -15.11 -20.40
CA THR A 428 -22.78 -14.99 -20.42
C THR A 428 -22.28 -13.83 -19.57
N HIS A 429 -22.97 -12.68 -19.59
CA HIS A 429 -22.67 -11.58 -18.68
C HIS A 429 -22.71 -12.01 -17.20
N ALA A 430 -23.77 -12.70 -16.78
CA ALA A 430 -23.90 -13.14 -15.40
C ALA A 430 -22.81 -14.12 -14.97
N ILE A 431 -22.45 -15.07 -15.85
CA ILE A 431 -21.39 -16.04 -15.58
C ILE A 431 -20.02 -15.34 -15.52
N LEU A 432 -19.75 -14.36 -16.38
CA LEU A 432 -18.53 -13.56 -16.34
C LEU A 432 -18.40 -12.77 -15.03
N VAL A 433 -19.47 -12.10 -14.59
CA VAL A 433 -19.47 -11.35 -13.32
C VAL A 433 -19.22 -12.30 -12.15
N LEU A 434 -19.99 -13.40 -12.03
CA LEU A 434 -19.81 -14.34 -10.92
C LEU A 434 -18.44 -14.99 -10.89
N SER A 435 -17.97 -15.48 -12.04
CA SER A 435 -16.66 -16.14 -12.13
C SER A 435 -15.51 -15.20 -11.75
N HIS A 436 -15.60 -13.91 -12.10
CA HIS A 436 -14.59 -12.92 -11.73
C HIS A 436 -14.65 -12.59 -10.23
N VAL A 437 -15.86 -12.46 -9.66
CA VAL A 437 -16.05 -12.21 -8.23
C VAL A 437 -15.58 -13.41 -7.41
N PHE A 438 -16.06 -14.63 -7.70
CA PHE A 438 -15.65 -15.84 -6.99
C PHE A 438 -14.19 -16.18 -7.22
N GLY A 439 -13.68 -16.03 -8.45
CA GLY A 439 -12.28 -16.21 -8.75
C GLY A 439 -11.39 -15.29 -7.91
N THR A 440 -11.75 -14.00 -7.83
CA THR A 440 -11.03 -13.04 -6.98
C THR A 440 -11.17 -13.38 -5.50
N ALA A 441 -12.36 -13.81 -5.06
CA ALA A 441 -12.59 -14.20 -3.68
C ALA A 441 -11.71 -15.39 -3.23
N ILE A 442 -11.33 -16.26 -4.16
CA ILE A 442 -10.41 -17.38 -3.92
C ILE A 442 -8.94 -16.93 -4.06
N THR A 443 -8.61 -16.11 -5.07
CA THR A 443 -7.21 -15.72 -5.33
C THR A 443 -6.65 -14.75 -4.31
N ILE A 444 -7.46 -13.87 -3.70
CA ILE A 444 -7.01 -12.94 -2.65
C ILE A 444 -6.41 -13.68 -1.43
N PRO A 445 -7.15 -14.55 -0.71
CA PRO A 445 -6.59 -15.25 0.44
C PRO A 445 -5.45 -16.19 0.05
N LEU A 446 -5.51 -16.79 -1.15
CA LEU A 446 -4.41 -17.63 -1.65
C LEU A 446 -3.14 -16.81 -1.89
N THR A 447 -3.27 -15.58 -2.42
CA THR A 447 -2.14 -14.67 -2.61
C THR A 447 -1.51 -14.31 -1.28
N GLU A 448 -2.31 -14.00 -0.27
CA GLU A 448 -1.82 -13.67 1.07
C GLU A 448 -1.06 -14.85 1.72
N ILE A 449 -1.64 -16.06 1.69
CA ILE A 449 -1.00 -17.26 2.24
C ILE A 449 0.32 -17.58 1.53
N LEU A 450 0.33 -17.51 0.19
CA LEU A 450 1.54 -17.77 -0.59
C LEU A 450 2.58 -16.67 -0.42
N HIS A 451 2.15 -15.42 -0.30
CA HIS A 451 3.03 -14.29 -0.02
C HIS A 451 3.72 -14.47 1.35
N ASP A 452 2.95 -14.80 2.38
CA ASP A 452 3.47 -15.11 3.72
C ASP A 452 4.41 -16.31 3.72
N ALA A 453 4.10 -17.34 2.93
CA ALA A 453 4.98 -18.47 2.75
C ALA A 453 6.30 -18.02 2.09
N CYS A 454 6.25 -17.35 0.94
CA CYS A 454 7.45 -16.81 0.28
C CYS A 454 8.28 -15.95 1.24
N ARG A 455 7.64 -15.05 1.99
CA ARG A 455 8.29 -14.20 3.00
C ARG A 455 8.99 -15.02 4.08
N LYS A 456 8.34 -16.02 4.67
CA LYS A 456 8.96 -16.88 5.70
C LYS A 456 10.14 -17.69 5.18
N TRP A 457 10.12 -18.05 3.90
CA TRP A 457 11.20 -18.79 3.26
C TRP A 457 12.39 -17.88 2.93
N ASP A 458 12.14 -16.69 2.39
CA ASP A 458 13.17 -15.66 2.24
C ASP A 458 13.82 -15.38 3.59
N MET A 459 13.04 -15.28 4.67
CA MET A 459 13.55 -15.16 6.04
C MET A 459 14.39 -16.37 6.50
N SER A 460 14.02 -17.59 6.08
CA SER A 460 14.73 -18.81 6.47
C SER A 460 16.05 -19.03 5.72
N ASP A 461 16.22 -18.42 4.55
CA ASP A 461 17.46 -18.42 3.78
C ASP A 461 18.42 -17.30 4.24
N ARG A 462 17.94 -16.35 5.06
CA ARG A 462 18.74 -15.33 5.77
C ARG A 462 19.63 -15.92 6.88
N ARG A 463 20.14 -17.14 6.74
CA ARG A 463 21.00 -17.84 7.74
C ARG A 463 22.33 -17.14 8.02
N SER A 464 22.67 -16.08 7.29
CA SER A 464 23.86 -15.23 7.50
C SER A 464 23.50 -13.88 8.15
N ILE A 465 22.64 -13.86 9.16
CA ILE A 465 22.41 -12.66 10.00
C ILE A 465 23.77 -12.14 10.46
N LYS A 466 24.14 -10.94 9.98
CA LYS A 466 25.37 -10.26 10.40
C LYS A 466 25.11 -9.62 11.76
N ALA A 467 25.38 -10.37 12.82
CA ALA A 467 25.55 -9.78 14.14
C ALA A 467 26.86 -8.99 14.16
N ILE A 468 26.89 -7.85 14.85
CA ILE A 468 28.10 -7.02 15.01
C ILE A 468 29.20 -7.86 15.68
N GLN A 469 28.81 -8.73 16.61
CA GLN A 469 29.70 -9.70 17.26
C GLN A 469 30.39 -10.68 16.30
N THR A 470 29.74 -11.03 15.19
CA THR A 470 30.23 -12.03 14.24
C THR A 470 30.89 -11.40 13.02
N SER A 471 30.74 -10.09 12.82
CA SER A 471 31.46 -9.37 11.78
C SER A 471 32.91 -9.18 12.22
N ALA A 472 33.85 -9.77 11.49
CA ALA A 472 35.27 -9.55 11.70
C ALA A 472 35.60 -8.05 11.64
N ASN A 473 36.42 -7.57 12.58
CA ASN A 473 36.82 -6.16 12.69
C ASN A 473 37.53 -5.62 11.44
N ASP A 474 38.08 -6.49 10.59
CA ASP A 474 38.80 -6.15 9.35
C ASP A 474 37.88 -5.95 8.12
N ARG A 475 36.57 -6.13 8.26
CA ARG A 475 35.59 -5.94 7.17
C ARG A 475 34.95 -4.56 7.23
N GLU A 476 34.50 -4.10 6.07
CA GLU A 476 33.71 -2.87 5.92
C GLU A 476 32.47 -2.90 6.84
N PHE A 477 32.32 -1.86 7.65
CA PHE A 477 31.18 -1.71 8.56
C PHE A 477 30.15 -0.82 7.88
N LYS A 478 29.00 -1.41 7.52
CA LYS A 478 27.96 -0.75 6.74
C LYS A 478 26.78 -0.39 7.62
N VAL A 479 26.57 0.89 7.87
CA VAL A 479 25.47 1.39 8.70
C VAL A 479 24.38 1.98 7.80
N LEU A 480 23.14 1.48 7.95
CA LEU A 480 21.96 2.04 7.30
C LEU A 480 21.29 3.05 8.23
N CYS A 481 21.28 4.32 7.87
CA CYS A 481 20.68 5.38 8.66
C CYS A 481 19.34 5.81 8.06
N CYS A 482 18.25 5.57 8.77
CA CYS A 482 16.94 6.07 8.40
C CYS A 482 16.78 7.52 8.86
N VAL A 483 16.44 8.42 7.93
CA VAL A 483 16.21 9.84 8.22
C VAL A 483 14.78 10.18 7.84
N HIS A 484 14.05 10.75 8.80
CA HIS A 484 12.67 11.18 8.62
C HIS A 484 12.48 12.70 8.83
N SER A 485 13.21 13.30 9.78
CA SER A 485 13.17 14.72 10.08
C SER A 485 14.57 15.31 10.17
N LYS A 486 14.69 16.62 9.93
CA LYS A 486 15.96 17.37 10.08
C LYS A 486 16.52 17.35 11.50
N GLU A 487 15.64 17.28 12.50
CA GLU A 487 15.98 17.27 13.93
C GLU A 487 16.90 16.11 14.31
N ASN A 488 16.79 14.96 13.64
CA ASN A 488 17.57 13.76 13.98
C ASN A 488 18.92 13.68 13.26
N ILE A 489 19.15 14.52 12.25
CA ILE A 489 20.38 14.51 11.44
C ILE A 489 21.63 14.68 12.30
N PRO A 490 21.74 15.68 13.21
CA PRO A 490 22.97 15.91 13.97
C PRO A 490 23.33 14.74 14.90
N GLY A 491 22.33 14.14 15.55
CA GLY A 491 22.54 13.00 16.46
C GLY A 491 22.97 11.74 15.70
N LEU A 492 22.36 11.46 14.54
CA LEU A 492 22.75 10.33 13.69
C LEU A 492 24.17 10.50 13.14
N ILE A 493 24.55 11.71 12.71
CA ILE A 493 25.92 12.00 12.28
C ILE A 493 26.90 11.79 13.43
N SER A 494 26.56 12.21 14.65
CA SER A 494 27.41 12.03 15.82
C SER A 494 27.64 10.55 16.14
N ILE A 495 26.62 9.70 15.98
CA ILE A 495 26.74 8.25 16.13
C ILE A 495 27.60 7.64 15.02
N LEU A 496 27.43 8.07 13.78
CA LEU A 496 28.24 7.62 12.65
C LEU A 496 29.71 8.00 12.85
N GLU A 497 29.99 9.21 13.33
CA GLU A 497 31.33 9.69 13.64
C GLU A 497 31.96 8.88 14.79
N ALA A 498 31.20 8.64 15.87
CA ALA A 498 31.63 7.77 16.97
C ALA A 498 31.86 6.30 16.52
N SER A 499 31.25 5.87 15.41
CA SER A 499 31.41 4.52 14.83
C SER A 499 32.65 4.39 13.94
N LYS A 500 33.34 5.50 13.67
CA LYS A 500 34.53 5.52 12.83
C LYS A 500 35.67 4.81 13.55
N GLY A 501 36.19 3.76 12.94
CA GLY A 501 37.36 3.04 13.44
C GLY A 501 38.67 3.77 13.13
N SER A 502 39.79 3.22 13.61
CA SER A 502 41.12 3.67 13.20
C SER A 502 41.32 3.44 11.69
N PRO A 503 41.96 4.38 10.96
CA PRO A 503 42.08 4.36 9.49
C PRO A 503 42.73 3.10 8.90
N SER A 504 43.42 2.30 9.72
CA SER A 504 44.05 1.02 9.32
C SER A 504 43.17 -0.23 9.49
N SER A 505 42.02 -0.13 10.18
CA SER A 505 41.27 -1.30 10.68
C SER A 505 39.98 -1.61 9.93
N SER A 506 39.16 -0.61 9.59
CA SER A 506 37.94 -0.85 8.79
C SER A 506 37.43 0.42 8.10
N ILE A 507 36.96 0.26 6.86
CA ILE A 507 36.28 1.32 6.12
C ILE A 507 34.84 1.39 6.63
N LEU A 508 34.42 2.57 7.11
CA LEU A 508 33.02 2.87 7.42
C LEU A 508 32.31 3.22 6.12
N SER A 509 31.14 2.63 5.90
CA SER A 509 30.28 2.93 4.76
C SER A 509 28.87 3.19 5.26
N ALA A 510 28.30 4.32 4.83
CA ALA A 510 27.02 4.81 5.32
C ALA A 510 25.99 4.77 4.19
N VAL A 511 24.89 4.05 4.44
CA VAL A 511 23.72 3.98 3.56
C VAL A 511 22.65 4.87 4.17
N ILE A 512 22.43 6.06 3.61
CA ILE A 512 21.41 6.98 4.11
C ILE A 512 20.10 6.70 3.39
N VAL A 513 19.04 6.53 4.16
CA VAL A 513 17.70 6.23 3.65
C VAL A 513 16.75 7.31 4.11
N HIS A 514 16.35 8.18 3.17
CA HIS A 514 15.31 9.16 3.42
C HIS A 514 13.93 8.50 3.33
N LEU A 515 13.18 8.54 4.43
CA LEU A 515 11.88 7.90 4.56
C LEU A 515 10.75 8.90 4.33
N ASN A 516 10.04 8.74 3.22
CA ASN A 516 8.88 9.54 2.85
C ASN A 516 7.62 8.69 2.75
N ASP A 517 6.49 9.25 3.18
CA ASP A 517 5.19 8.60 3.00
C ASP A 517 4.79 8.54 1.52
N LEU A 518 4.06 7.50 1.14
CA LEU A 518 3.57 7.31 -0.22
C LEU A 518 2.26 8.08 -0.45
N VAL A 519 2.39 9.36 -0.76
CA VAL A 519 1.23 10.19 -1.15
C VAL A 519 1.18 10.36 -2.66
N GLY A 520 0.10 9.88 -3.29
CA GLY A 520 -0.16 10.11 -4.71
C GLY A 520 0.47 9.13 -5.70
N ARG A 521 1.08 8.03 -5.25
CA ARG A 521 1.66 6.98 -6.12
C ARG A 521 1.07 5.60 -5.76
N ALA A 522 1.05 4.68 -6.73
CA ALA A 522 0.53 3.31 -6.59
C ALA A 522 1.63 2.26 -6.42
N ALA A 523 2.90 2.64 -6.53
CA ALA A 523 4.02 1.74 -6.30
C ALA A 523 5.08 2.48 -5.48
N PRO A 524 5.71 1.81 -4.50
CA PRO A 524 6.77 2.45 -3.76
C PRO A 524 7.98 2.71 -4.64
N LEU A 525 8.73 3.75 -4.30
CA LEU A 525 9.89 4.17 -5.05
C LEU A 525 11.15 3.91 -4.22
N LYS A 526 12.10 3.19 -4.81
CA LYS A 526 13.46 3.00 -4.28
C LYS A 526 14.43 3.64 -5.26
N LEU A 527 14.82 4.89 -5.03
CA LEU A 527 15.79 5.60 -5.86
C LEU A 527 17.17 5.48 -5.21
N ARG A 528 18.15 4.94 -5.96
CA ARG A 528 19.57 5.09 -5.63
C ARG A 528 20.04 6.41 -6.22
N ASN A 529 20.53 7.30 -5.37
CA ASN A 529 21.00 8.62 -5.77
C ASN A 529 22.53 8.57 -5.96
N ASP A 530 22.99 7.97 -7.06
CA ASP A 530 24.40 8.04 -7.45
C ASP A 530 24.66 9.42 -8.08
N LYS A 531 25.75 10.07 -7.66
CA LYS A 531 26.19 11.40 -8.12
C LYS A 531 26.23 11.50 -9.66
N LEU A 532 25.16 11.94 -10.34
CA LEU A 532 25.26 12.64 -11.65
C LEU A 532 23.98 13.27 -12.26
N GLU A 533 22.75 13.08 -11.75
CA GLU A 533 21.56 13.68 -12.40
C GLU A 533 20.66 14.47 -11.42
N ARG A 534 21.23 15.48 -10.75
CA ARG A 534 20.41 16.50 -10.07
C ARG A 534 19.89 17.51 -11.09
N LYS A 535 18.68 17.29 -11.62
CA LYS A 535 17.78 18.43 -11.87
C LYS A 535 17.11 18.73 -10.55
N VAL A 536 17.52 19.83 -9.94
CA VAL A 536 17.05 20.39 -8.67
C VAL A 536 15.53 20.23 -8.56
N GLU A 537 15.08 19.22 -7.81
CA GLU A 537 13.73 19.18 -7.27
C GLU A 537 13.85 19.79 -5.87
N THR A 538 13.31 20.99 -5.69
CA THR A 538 13.22 21.71 -4.42
C THR A 538 12.22 21.02 -3.48
N ASN A 539 12.43 19.74 -3.17
CA ASN A 539 11.68 19.00 -2.17
C ASN A 539 12.45 19.05 -0.84
N GLU A 540 11.74 19.06 0.29
CA GLU A 540 12.36 19.02 1.62
C GLU A 540 13.33 17.83 1.78
N SER A 541 13.08 16.73 1.07
CA SER A 541 13.95 15.54 1.01
C SER A 541 15.33 15.81 0.41
N ASP A 542 15.42 16.67 -0.60
CA ASP A 542 16.68 17.05 -1.22
C ASP A 542 17.48 17.98 -0.30
N ALA A 543 16.79 18.83 0.47
CA ALA A 543 17.41 19.65 1.50
C ALA A 543 17.99 18.78 2.63
N VAL A 544 17.26 17.75 3.09
CA VAL A 544 17.75 16.80 4.11
C VAL A 544 18.98 16.02 3.61
N ALA A 545 18.91 15.47 2.41
CA ALA A 545 20.03 14.73 1.82
C ALA A 545 21.26 15.64 1.61
N HIS A 546 21.04 16.88 1.16
CA HIS A 546 22.11 17.85 0.98
C HIS A 546 22.73 18.28 2.32
N GLU A 547 21.92 18.50 3.36
CA GLU A 547 22.39 18.84 4.70
C GLU A 547 23.28 17.71 5.25
N PHE A 548 22.83 16.46 5.15
CA PHE A 548 23.63 15.30 5.57
C PHE A 548 24.93 15.14 4.76
N GLU A 549 24.86 15.28 3.43
CA GLU A 549 26.05 15.26 2.56
C GLU A 549 27.04 16.39 2.90
N SER A 550 26.53 17.58 3.21
CA SER A 550 27.36 18.74 3.53
C SER A 550 28.16 18.54 4.81
N PHE A 551 27.59 17.83 5.80
CA PHE A 551 28.29 17.48 7.02
C PHE A 551 29.39 16.44 6.79
N ILE A 552 29.12 15.39 6.02
CA ILE A 552 30.12 14.34 5.75
C ILE A 552 31.27 14.86 4.90
N ARG A 553 31.02 15.80 3.98
CA ARG A 553 32.10 16.43 3.18
C ARG A 553 33.12 17.21 4.03
N LYS A 554 32.77 17.57 5.27
CA LYS A 554 33.70 18.23 6.21
C LYS A 554 34.63 17.24 6.91
N TRP A 555 34.46 15.93 6.75
CA TRP A 555 35.31 14.92 7.39
C TRP A 555 36.62 14.74 6.62
N ASP A 556 37.74 14.67 7.36
CA ASP A 556 39.09 14.56 6.79
C ASP A 556 39.32 13.23 6.06
N ASP A 557 38.61 12.15 6.43
CA ASP A 557 38.67 10.85 5.75
C ASP A 557 37.40 10.57 4.93
N PRO A 558 37.52 10.14 3.66
CA PRO A 558 36.38 9.89 2.80
C PRO A 558 35.66 8.60 3.20
N ILE A 559 34.38 8.73 3.55
CA ILE A 559 33.46 7.61 3.75
C ILE A 559 32.72 7.30 2.45
N GLU A 560 32.51 6.02 2.19
CA GLU A 560 31.63 5.61 1.10
C GLU A 560 30.17 5.91 1.48
N LEU A 561 29.59 6.90 0.83
CA LEU A 561 28.21 7.33 1.05
C LEU A 561 27.32 6.85 -0.08
N THR A 562 26.26 6.12 0.28
CA THR A 562 25.19 5.77 -0.67
C THR A 562 23.87 6.34 -0.18
N ASN A 563 23.21 7.11 -1.05
CA ASN A 563 21.97 7.79 -0.70
C ASN A 563 20.79 7.10 -1.38
N TYR A 564 19.77 6.80 -0.59
CA TYR A 564 18.52 6.20 -1.02
C TYR A 564 17.34 7.05 -0.58
N ILE A 565 16.35 7.16 -1.46
CA ILE A 565 15.02 7.70 -1.11
C ILE A 565 14.05 6.54 -1.18
N VAL A 566 13.39 6.25 -0.06
CA VAL A 566 12.33 5.25 0.06
C VAL A 566 11.01 5.98 0.25
N VAL A 567 10.14 5.86 -0.75
CA VAL A 567 8.77 6.37 -0.70
C VAL A 567 7.85 5.16 -0.59
N ALA A 568 7.20 4.96 0.56
CA ALA A 568 6.32 3.82 0.82
C ALA A 568 5.29 4.18 1.91
N PRO A 569 4.11 3.52 1.97
CA PRO A 569 3.18 3.71 3.08
C PRO A 569 3.83 3.29 4.40
N TYR A 570 3.63 4.04 5.50
CA TYR A 570 4.24 3.72 6.80
C TYR A 570 3.99 2.28 7.26
N ARG A 571 2.81 1.72 6.96
CA ARG A 571 2.45 0.34 7.30
C ARG A 571 3.41 -0.70 6.73
N THR A 572 3.95 -0.45 5.54
CA THR A 572 4.71 -1.42 4.74
C THR A 572 6.13 -0.96 4.42
N MET A 573 6.49 0.26 4.85
CA MET A 573 7.81 0.86 4.65
C MET A 573 8.93 0.04 5.31
N HIS A 574 8.65 -0.67 6.41
CA HIS A 574 9.62 -1.54 7.07
C HIS A 574 10.16 -2.64 6.13
N GLU A 575 9.32 -3.23 5.27
CA GLU A 575 9.75 -4.23 4.29
C GLU A 575 10.76 -3.63 3.30
N SER A 576 10.51 -2.38 2.89
CA SER A 576 11.40 -1.68 1.96
C SER A 576 12.77 -1.38 2.56
N VAL A 577 12.81 -1.01 3.85
CA VAL A 577 14.04 -0.77 4.61
C VAL A 577 14.81 -2.08 4.81
N CYS A 578 14.14 -3.17 5.23
CA CYS A 578 14.78 -4.47 5.42
C CYS A 578 15.34 -5.05 4.11
N ASP A 579 14.60 -4.93 3.00
CA ASP A 579 15.08 -5.31 1.66
C ASP A 579 16.36 -4.54 1.26
N LEU A 580 16.39 -3.23 1.56
CA LEU A 580 17.51 -2.38 1.22
C LEU A 580 18.73 -2.71 2.08
N ALA A 581 18.52 -2.91 3.38
CA ALA A 581 19.54 -3.37 4.32
C ALA A 581 20.19 -4.68 3.86
N GLN A 582 19.40 -5.60 3.30
CA GLN A 582 19.90 -6.86 2.76
C GLN A 582 20.65 -6.66 1.44
N LYS A 583 20.12 -5.84 0.52
CA LYS A 583 20.76 -5.58 -0.78
C LYS A 583 22.15 -4.95 -0.63
N GLU A 584 22.30 -4.00 0.30
CA GLU A 584 23.57 -3.36 0.62
C GLU A 584 24.40 -4.15 1.65
N MET A 585 23.88 -5.28 2.14
CA MET A 585 24.54 -6.19 3.09
C MET A 585 25.01 -5.47 4.38
N THR A 586 24.14 -4.60 4.89
CA THR A 586 24.38 -3.73 6.06
C THR A 586 24.51 -4.52 7.36
N THR A 587 25.31 -4.00 8.29
CA THR A 587 25.58 -4.62 9.60
C THR A 587 24.69 -4.05 10.71
N LEU A 588 24.30 -2.78 10.60
CA LEU A 588 23.46 -2.09 11.59
C LEU A 588 22.44 -1.20 10.86
N ILE A 589 21.17 -1.27 11.28
CA ILE A 589 20.12 -0.32 10.90
C ILE A 589 19.89 0.65 12.06
N LEU A 590 20.03 1.94 11.84
CA LEU A 590 19.71 3.00 12.80
C LEU A 590 18.37 3.64 12.46
N LEU A 591 17.42 3.54 13.39
CA LEU A 591 16.07 4.09 13.28
C LEU A 591 15.89 5.25 14.26
N PRO A 592 15.41 6.41 13.82
CA PRO A 592 15.10 7.51 14.73
C PRO A 592 13.80 7.24 15.50
N HIS A 593 13.78 7.59 16.79
CA HIS A 593 12.58 7.65 17.61
C HIS A 593 12.14 9.10 17.82
N ARG A 594 10.83 9.35 17.87
CA ARG A 594 10.29 10.70 18.07
C ARG A 594 9.52 10.78 19.39
N THR A 595 10.03 11.57 20.32
CA THR A 595 9.45 11.79 21.67
C THR A 595 8.49 12.98 21.75
N SER A 596 8.32 13.77 20.68
CA SER A 596 7.50 14.98 20.71
C SER A 596 5.99 14.71 20.66
N ALA A 597 5.28 15.11 21.71
CA ALA A 597 3.83 15.00 21.86
C ALA A 597 3.00 15.90 20.91
N LEU A 598 3.61 16.92 20.28
CA LEU A 598 2.88 17.88 19.44
C LEU A 598 2.33 17.29 18.12
N ALA A 599 2.79 16.10 17.71
CA ALA A 599 2.36 15.45 16.48
C ALA A 599 2.11 13.94 16.68
N ALA A 600 1.14 13.61 17.55
CA ALA A 600 0.81 12.23 17.95
C ALA A 600 0.59 11.26 16.77
N ALA A 601 -0.04 11.70 15.68
CA ALA A 601 -0.27 10.85 14.51
C ALA A 601 1.02 10.44 13.78
N ALA A 602 1.99 11.35 13.67
CA ALA A 602 3.28 11.07 13.04
C ALA A 602 4.17 10.20 13.94
N SER A 603 4.10 10.40 15.26
CA SER A 603 4.78 9.52 16.23
C SER A 603 4.23 8.09 16.16
N ALA A 604 2.91 7.89 16.15
CA ALA A 604 2.31 6.56 16.01
C ALA A 604 2.70 5.84 14.70
N ALA A 605 2.79 6.58 13.58
CA ALA A 605 3.24 6.02 12.30
C ALA A 605 4.71 5.57 12.34
N MET A 606 5.58 6.34 12.99
CA MET A 606 7.00 6.00 13.18
C MET A 606 7.17 4.81 14.13
N ASN A 607 6.40 4.75 15.21
CA ASN A 607 6.47 3.62 16.14
C ASN A 607 6.03 2.31 15.47
N ASN A 608 5.00 2.37 14.62
CA ASN A 608 4.61 1.23 13.79
C ASN A 608 5.71 0.79 12.82
N LEU A 609 6.43 1.75 12.22
CA LEU A 609 7.60 1.45 11.39
C LEU A 609 8.70 0.76 12.21
N ASN A 610 9.04 1.30 13.38
CA ASN A 610 10.07 0.76 14.27
C ASN A 610 9.72 -0.68 14.68
N CYS A 611 8.49 -0.93 15.13
CA CYS A 611 7.98 -2.27 15.43
C CYS A 611 8.05 -3.21 14.22
N GLY A 612 7.69 -2.73 13.02
CA GLY A 612 7.76 -3.50 11.79
C GLY A 612 9.18 -3.92 11.41
N VAL A 613 10.15 -3.00 11.55
CA VAL A 613 11.57 -3.29 11.28
C VAL A 613 12.12 -4.26 12.34
N LEU A 614 11.81 -4.04 13.62
CA LEU A 614 12.19 -4.96 14.71
C LEU A 614 11.64 -6.39 14.51
N GLY A 615 10.47 -6.54 13.91
CA GLY A 615 9.88 -7.85 13.62
C GLY A 615 10.50 -8.58 12.43
N GLN A 616 11.16 -7.87 11.50
CA GLN A 616 11.64 -8.41 10.22
C GLN A 616 13.12 -8.11 9.93
N ASN A 617 13.89 -7.72 10.93
CA ASN A 617 15.24 -7.20 10.76
C ASN A 617 16.22 -8.25 10.21
N PRO A 618 16.97 -7.93 9.14
CA PRO A 618 18.01 -8.81 8.60
C PRO A 618 19.34 -8.74 9.39
N CYS A 619 19.55 -7.69 10.18
CA CYS A 619 20.76 -7.41 10.95
C CYS A 619 20.41 -6.73 12.30
N ALA A 620 21.43 -6.31 13.06
CA ALA A 620 21.21 -5.57 14.30
C ALA A 620 20.48 -4.25 14.02
N VAL A 621 19.52 -3.89 14.87
CA VAL A 621 18.75 -2.65 14.77
C VAL A 621 19.03 -1.81 16.01
N GLY A 622 19.36 -0.54 15.82
CA GLY A 622 19.48 0.46 16.88
C GLY A 622 18.36 1.49 16.76
N ILE A 623 17.51 1.60 17.78
CA ILE A 623 16.53 2.68 17.89
C ILE A 623 17.19 3.84 18.64
N PHE A 624 17.31 4.97 17.96
CA PHE A 624 17.99 6.16 18.45
C PHE A 624 16.99 7.22 18.91
N VAL A 625 17.02 7.52 20.20
CA VAL A 625 16.26 8.61 20.82
C VAL A 625 17.17 9.82 20.92
N ASN A 626 16.98 10.80 20.04
CA ASN A 626 17.79 12.01 20.05
C ASN A 626 17.27 13.01 21.09
N LYS A 627 18.10 13.31 22.09
CA LYS A 627 17.87 14.36 23.09
C LYS A 627 18.94 15.47 23.04
N GLY A 628 19.48 15.72 21.85
CA GLY A 628 20.53 16.72 21.64
C GLY A 628 21.94 16.13 21.65
N LEU A 629 22.11 14.85 21.27
CA LEU A 629 23.44 14.25 21.15
C LEU A 629 24.29 15.03 20.14
N GLY A 630 25.41 15.55 20.62
CA GLY A 630 26.54 15.94 19.78
C GLY A 630 26.47 17.29 19.09
N ARG A 631 25.45 18.16 19.32
CA ARG A 631 25.48 19.58 18.88
C ARG A 631 24.39 20.42 19.55
N SER A 632 24.78 21.43 20.33
CA SER A 632 23.97 22.64 20.51
C SER A 632 24.02 23.42 19.20
N LEU A 633 22.89 24.03 18.78
CA LEU A 633 22.86 24.93 17.63
C LEU A 633 24.03 25.92 17.69
N GLY A 634 25.02 25.80 16.79
CA GLY A 634 26.11 26.78 16.63
C GLY A 634 27.56 26.28 16.63
N HIS A 635 27.86 25.02 16.95
CA HIS A 635 29.25 24.49 16.92
C HIS A 635 29.47 23.42 15.83
N ASP A 636 30.42 23.70 14.93
CA ASP A 636 30.70 22.94 13.69
C ASP A 636 31.60 21.69 13.87
N THR A 637 32.19 21.46 15.04
CA THR A 637 33.15 20.36 15.32
C THR A 637 32.56 19.32 16.26
N PHE A 638 32.90 18.03 16.04
CA PHE A 638 32.57 16.95 16.98
C PHE A 638 33.16 17.26 18.34
N SER A 639 32.37 17.10 19.40
CA SER A 639 32.84 17.35 20.78
C SER A 639 34.04 16.45 21.06
N SER A 640 35.11 17.03 21.59
CA SER A 640 36.36 16.31 21.86
C SER A 640 36.25 15.27 22.99
N ASP A 641 35.11 15.18 23.68
CA ASP A 641 34.86 14.24 24.78
C ASP A 641 33.40 13.77 24.72
N VAL A 642 33.12 12.64 24.03
CA VAL A 642 31.81 11.99 24.02
C VAL A 642 31.82 10.83 25.00
N ARG A 643 31.03 10.94 26.07
CA ARG A 643 30.92 9.91 27.11
C ARG A 643 29.73 9.02 26.85
N VAL A 644 30.01 7.73 26.76
CA VAL A 644 29.07 6.67 26.40
C VAL A 644 28.95 5.71 27.58
N ALA A 645 27.74 5.49 28.09
CA ALA A 645 27.46 4.46 29.08
C ALA A 645 26.80 3.25 28.40
N VAL A 646 27.15 2.04 28.82
CA VAL A 646 26.53 0.79 28.37
C VAL A 646 25.93 0.10 29.59
N ILE A 647 24.62 -0.13 29.57
CA ILE A 647 23.93 -0.91 30.60
C ILE A 647 23.88 -2.36 30.12
N PHE A 648 24.49 -3.26 30.88
CA PHE A 648 24.57 -4.68 30.57
C PHE A 648 23.93 -5.50 31.69
N SER A 649 22.79 -6.10 31.40
CA SER A 649 22.04 -7.01 32.28
C SER A 649 22.17 -8.48 31.88
N GLY A 650 22.61 -8.74 30.65
CA GLY A 650 22.76 -10.08 30.09
C GLY A 650 21.69 -10.37 29.05
N GLY A 651 22.05 -11.13 28.01
CA GLY A 651 21.15 -11.44 26.89
C GLY A 651 21.73 -11.10 25.52
N HIS A 652 20.99 -11.40 24.46
CA HIS A 652 21.43 -11.21 23.07
C HIS A 652 21.50 -9.75 22.62
N ASP A 653 20.60 -8.92 23.12
CA ASP A 653 20.52 -7.50 22.76
C ASP A 653 21.63 -6.67 23.42
N ASP A 654 21.83 -6.83 24.74
CA ASP A 654 22.92 -6.20 25.51
C ASP A 654 24.30 -6.56 24.93
N ARG A 655 24.41 -7.78 24.41
CA ARG A 655 25.59 -8.31 23.72
C ARG A 655 25.92 -7.56 22.44
N GLU A 656 24.92 -7.16 21.64
CA GLU A 656 25.15 -6.30 20.48
C GLU A 656 25.45 -4.86 20.90
N ALA A 657 24.81 -4.36 21.96
CA ALA A 657 25.09 -3.03 22.51
C ALA A 657 26.55 -2.90 22.97
N LEU A 658 27.04 -3.88 23.73
CA LEU A 658 28.44 -3.91 24.18
C LEU A 658 29.41 -4.11 23.00
N ALA A 659 29.09 -4.96 22.03
CA ALA A 659 29.92 -5.14 20.83
C ALA A 659 30.04 -3.84 20.01
N TYR A 660 28.95 -3.09 19.89
CA TYR A 660 28.95 -1.80 19.21
C TYR A 660 29.74 -0.74 20.01
N ALA A 661 29.64 -0.75 21.34
CA ALA A 661 30.44 0.14 22.19
C ALA A 661 31.95 -0.19 22.14
N ILE A 662 32.32 -1.48 22.08
CA ILE A 662 33.70 -1.95 21.86
C ILE A 662 34.28 -1.42 20.55
N ARG A 663 33.42 -1.22 19.54
CA ARG A 663 33.79 -0.60 18.26
C ARG A 663 33.94 0.92 18.39
N MET A 664 33.05 1.59 19.12
CA MET A 664 33.16 3.04 19.37
C MET A 664 34.44 3.41 20.12
N LEU A 665 34.97 2.53 20.97
CA LEU A 665 36.29 2.69 21.63
C LEU A 665 37.47 2.85 20.66
N LEU A 666 37.30 2.51 19.38
CA LEU A 666 38.34 2.73 18.36
C LEU A 666 38.52 4.23 18.04
N HIS A 667 37.54 5.07 18.37
CA HIS A 667 37.60 6.50 18.14
C HIS A 667 38.30 7.22 19.30
N PRO A 668 39.28 8.11 19.05
CA PRO A 668 40.12 8.69 20.10
C PRO A 668 39.36 9.64 21.05
N ALA A 669 38.22 10.19 20.63
CA ALA A 669 37.40 11.12 21.40
C ALA A 669 36.23 10.48 22.16
N VAL A 670 36.10 9.13 22.12
CA VAL A 670 34.97 8.42 22.74
C VAL A 670 35.42 7.69 24.00
N HIS A 671 34.73 7.96 25.11
CA HIS A 671 34.94 7.29 26.40
C HIS A 671 33.77 6.37 26.69
N VAL A 672 34.02 5.08 26.93
CA VAL A 672 32.95 4.08 27.15
C VAL A 672 33.00 3.55 28.59
N THR A 673 31.89 3.63 29.32
CA THR A 673 31.74 3.00 30.63
C THR A 673 30.73 1.87 30.57
N LEU A 674 31.10 0.69 31.06
CA LEU A 674 30.20 -0.46 31.20
C LEU A 674 29.66 -0.54 32.63
N LEU A 675 28.33 -0.43 32.79
CA LEU A 675 27.61 -0.80 34.01
C LEU A 675 27.07 -2.22 33.84
N ARG A 676 27.62 -3.16 34.60
CA ARG A 676 27.11 -4.53 34.68
C ARG A 676 26.13 -4.67 35.85
N LEU A 677 24.89 -5.00 35.52
CA LEU A 677 23.85 -5.33 36.51
C LEU A 677 23.90 -6.84 36.77
N ILE A 678 24.19 -7.21 38.02
CA ILE A 678 24.24 -8.62 38.44
C ILE A 678 22.94 -8.95 39.16
N VAL A 679 22.12 -9.79 38.54
CA VAL A 679 20.86 -10.29 39.11
C VAL A 679 21.06 -11.74 39.54
N ARG A 680 20.60 -12.08 40.76
CA ARG A 680 20.58 -13.46 41.25
C ARG A 680 19.25 -14.12 40.87
N CYS A 681 19.24 -14.94 39.82
CA CYS A 681 18.08 -15.77 39.50
C CYS A 681 18.10 -17.09 40.31
N PRO A 682 16.98 -17.49 40.93
CA PRO A 682 16.92 -18.68 41.78
C PRO A 682 16.87 -20.03 41.04
N ASN A 683 16.55 -20.05 39.73
CA ASN A 683 16.49 -21.28 38.91
C ASN A 683 17.42 -21.17 37.69
N GLU A 684 18.41 -22.06 37.58
CA GLU A 684 19.36 -22.09 36.44
C GLU A 684 19.01 -23.21 35.45
N TYR A 685 18.68 -22.84 34.20
CA TYR A 685 18.58 -23.78 33.09
C TYR A 685 19.92 -23.91 32.33
N VAL A 686 20.13 -25.03 31.64
CA VAL A 686 21.37 -25.32 30.89
C VAL A 686 21.61 -24.33 29.74
N GLU A 687 20.55 -23.84 29.08
CA GLU A 687 20.65 -22.84 28.02
C GLU A 687 21.19 -21.50 28.56
N ASP A 688 20.78 -21.11 29.78
CA ASP A 688 21.26 -19.89 30.45
C ASP A 688 22.76 -19.98 30.75
N MET A 689 23.31 -21.17 31.02
CA MET A 689 24.75 -21.35 31.22
C MET A 689 25.56 -21.08 29.94
N LEU A 690 25.05 -21.47 28.76
CA LEU A 690 25.72 -21.21 27.48
C LEU A 690 25.62 -19.74 27.07
N GLU A 691 24.50 -19.09 27.40
CA GLU A 691 24.30 -17.65 27.23
C GLU A 691 25.29 -16.88 28.12
N ARG A 692 25.34 -17.19 29.42
CA ARG A 692 26.28 -16.57 30.37
C ARG A 692 27.74 -16.75 29.96
N LYS A 693 28.14 -17.91 29.44
CA LYS A 693 29.51 -18.11 28.92
C LYS A 693 29.85 -17.17 27.77
N ARG A 694 28.90 -16.91 26.87
CA ARG A 694 29.06 -15.95 25.76
C ARG A 694 29.13 -14.52 26.30
N ASP A 695 28.32 -14.18 27.28
CA ASP A 695 28.30 -12.86 27.93
C ASP A 695 29.63 -12.59 28.64
N GLU A 696 30.11 -13.54 29.44
CA GLU A 696 31.43 -13.50 30.10
C GLU A 696 32.59 -13.37 29.11
N SER A 697 32.51 -14.04 27.95
CA SER A 697 33.55 -13.92 26.92
C SER A 697 33.66 -12.50 26.38
N LEU A 698 32.52 -11.84 26.11
CA LEU A 698 32.48 -10.49 25.57
C LEU A 698 32.90 -9.45 26.63
N ILE A 699 32.47 -9.64 27.88
CA ILE A 699 32.88 -8.78 29.00
C ILE A 699 34.39 -8.89 29.22
N LYS A 700 34.97 -10.09 29.13
CA LYS A 700 36.43 -10.28 29.22
C LYS A 700 37.18 -9.54 28.11
N GLU A 701 36.66 -9.57 26.89
CA GLU A 701 37.24 -8.80 25.77
C GLU A 701 37.23 -7.29 26.08
N PHE A 702 36.10 -6.75 26.54
CA PHE A 702 36.01 -5.35 26.96
C PHE A 702 36.98 -5.04 28.12
N TRP A 703 37.07 -5.91 29.11
CA TRP A 703 37.95 -5.74 30.26
C TRP A 703 39.43 -5.73 29.88
N MET A 704 39.83 -6.50 28.86
CA MET A 704 41.18 -6.41 28.31
C MET A 704 41.44 -5.03 27.69
N LYS A 705 40.50 -4.47 26.93
CA LYS A 705 40.62 -3.10 26.39
C LYS A 705 40.66 -2.02 27.47
N VAL A 706 39.91 -2.20 28.57
CA VAL A 706 39.96 -1.31 29.74
C VAL A 706 41.35 -1.30 30.37
N LYS A 707 42.01 -2.47 30.48
CA LYS A 707 43.37 -2.57 31.00
C LYS A 707 44.41 -1.92 30.09
N GLU A 708 44.22 -2.01 28.77
CA GLU A 708 45.10 -1.36 27.80
C GLU A 708 44.99 0.18 27.88
N ASN A 709 43.77 0.72 28.03
CA ASN A 709 43.52 2.16 28.06
C ASN A 709 42.53 2.58 29.18
N PRO A 710 42.99 2.72 30.44
CA PRO A 710 42.11 3.03 31.58
C PRO A 710 41.55 4.47 31.56
N LYS A 711 42.05 5.35 30.68
CA LYS A 711 41.52 6.72 30.52
C LYS A 711 40.29 6.79 29.61
N THR A 712 40.13 5.83 28.71
CA THR A 712 39.04 5.82 27.72
C THR A 712 37.95 4.81 28.04
N ALA A 713 38.19 3.84 28.92
CA ALA A 713 37.20 2.85 29.27
C ALA A 713 37.05 2.64 30.79
N GLY A 714 35.81 2.58 31.28
CA GLY A 714 35.44 2.35 32.67
C GLY A 714 34.59 1.10 32.86
N TYR A 715 34.67 0.47 34.04
CA TYR A 715 33.93 -0.75 34.38
C TYR A 715 33.37 -0.66 35.80
N TYR A 716 32.05 -0.81 35.94
CA TYR A 716 31.34 -0.82 37.22
C TYR A 716 30.40 -2.03 37.30
N GLU A 717 30.30 -2.64 38.48
CA GLU A 717 29.37 -3.72 38.77
C GLU A 717 28.43 -3.31 39.89
N GLU A 718 27.13 -3.50 39.69
CA GLU A 718 26.12 -3.28 40.73
C GLU A 718 25.21 -4.51 40.87
N ALA A 719 24.94 -4.89 42.12
CA ALA A 719 24.02 -5.97 42.43
C ALA A 719 22.58 -5.46 42.37
N ALA A 720 21.79 -6.00 41.45
CA ALA A 720 20.38 -5.67 41.27
C ALA A 720 19.52 -6.66 42.05
N VAL A 721 19.02 -6.23 43.22
CA VAL A 721 18.18 -7.07 44.11
C VAL A 721 16.70 -6.78 43.87
N ASP A 722 16.33 -5.49 43.77
CA ASP A 722 14.96 -5.00 43.55
C ASP A 722 14.86 -4.06 42.34
N THR A 723 13.67 -3.93 41.76
CA THR A 723 13.32 -3.00 40.67
C THR A 723 13.76 -1.56 40.94
N MET A 724 13.54 -1.06 42.16
CA MET A 724 13.95 0.29 42.55
C MET A 724 15.47 0.43 42.71
N SER A 725 16.16 -0.63 43.13
CA SER A 725 17.62 -0.62 43.20
C SER A 725 18.24 -0.51 41.80
N THR A 726 17.64 -1.18 40.81
CA THR A 726 18.08 -1.12 39.40
C THR A 726 17.82 0.25 38.79
N LEU A 727 16.67 0.87 39.06
CA LEU A 727 16.37 2.21 38.55
C LEU A 727 17.25 3.28 39.20
N ASN A 728 17.55 3.16 40.50
CA ASN A 728 18.46 4.09 41.17
C ASN A 728 19.89 3.98 40.64
N ALA A 729 20.39 2.75 40.47
CA ALA A 729 21.64 2.46 39.76
C ALA A 729 21.72 3.19 38.41
N VAL A 730 20.71 3.00 37.56
CA VAL A 730 20.63 3.66 36.25
C VAL A 730 20.56 5.18 36.39
N ARG A 731 19.78 5.73 37.34
CA ARG A 731 19.69 7.19 37.58
C ARG A 731 21.03 7.82 37.94
N THR A 732 21.87 7.15 38.72
CA THR A 732 23.18 7.71 39.10
C THR A 732 24.12 7.90 37.91
N LEU A 733 23.91 7.17 36.81
CA LEU A 733 24.65 7.38 35.56
C LEU A 733 24.18 8.63 34.80
N GLY A 734 22.93 9.08 34.98
CA GLY A 734 22.33 10.11 34.14
C GLY A 734 23.20 11.36 33.95
N ASP A 735 23.73 11.91 35.04
CA ASP A 735 24.37 13.24 35.05
C ASP A 735 25.71 13.32 34.30
N SER A 736 26.37 12.18 34.01
CA SER A 736 27.76 12.16 33.51
C SER A 736 27.94 11.68 32.07
N TYR A 737 26.89 11.20 31.39
CA TYR A 737 27.00 10.58 30.05
C TYR A 737 26.09 11.24 29.00
N ASN A 738 26.64 11.40 27.80
CA ASN A 738 25.93 12.00 26.66
C ASN A 738 25.07 10.98 25.91
N LEU A 739 25.54 9.73 25.82
CA LEU A 739 24.87 8.63 25.14
C LEU A 739 24.79 7.41 26.05
N VAL A 740 23.62 6.78 26.14
CA VAL A 740 23.41 5.53 26.86
C VAL A 740 23.01 4.44 25.88
N LEU A 741 23.73 3.31 25.88
CA LEU A 741 23.40 2.11 25.11
C LEU A 741 22.82 1.04 26.03
N THR A 742 21.75 0.40 25.58
CA THR A 742 21.12 -0.72 26.28
C THR A 742 20.49 -1.69 25.27
N GLY A 743 20.36 -2.96 25.62
CA GLY A 743 19.56 -3.91 24.86
C GLY A 743 18.06 -3.73 25.10
N ARG A 744 17.24 -4.07 24.10
CA ARG A 744 15.78 -4.01 24.20
C ARG A 744 15.20 -5.07 25.13
N GLU A 745 15.54 -6.34 24.89
CA GLU A 745 15.07 -7.46 25.72
C GLU A 745 16.15 -7.93 26.69
N SER A 746 15.80 -7.94 27.98
CA SER A 746 16.54 -8.65 29.02
C SER A 746 15.60 -9.63 29.73
N THR A 747 15.83 -10.93 29.51
CA THR A 747 15.09 -12.02 30.14
C THR A 747 15.19 -12.00 31.67
N VAL A 748 16.30 -11.44 32.15
CA VAL A 748 16.66 -11.36 33.56
C VAL A 748 15.94 -10.21 34.25
N ILE A 749 15.75 -9.09 33.54
CA ILE A 749 15.00 -7.94 34.07
C ILE A 749 13.50 -8.19 33.98
N SER A 750 13.02 -8.84 32.93
CA SER A 750 11.59 -9.18 32.80
C SER A 750 11.11 -10.03 33.98
N SER A 751 11.91 -10.98 34.47
CA SER A 751 11.51 -11.83 35.61
C SER A 751 11.44 -11.07 36.93
N ILE A 752 12.37 -10.12 37.19
CA ILE A 752 12.32 -9.27 38.41
C ILE A 752 11.07 -8.40 38.40
N PHE A 753 10.76 -7.80 37.25
CA PHE A 753 9.60 -6.93 37.08
C PHE A 753 8.27 -7.70 37.09
N GLU A 754 8.24 -8.95 36.63
CA GLU A 754 7.07 -9.84 36.72
C GLU A 754 6.78 -10.29 38.16
N GLU A 755 7.80 -10.60 38.97
CA GLU A 755 7.61 -11.00 40.39
C GLU A 755 7.05 -9.88 41.26
N THR A 756 7.36 -8.61 40.95
CA THR A 756 6.89 -7.46 41.76
C THR A 756 5.56 -6.85 41.30
N ILE A 757 5.15 -7.05 40.04
CA ILE A 757 3.98 -6.36 39.45
C ILE A 757 3.16 -7.35 38.61
N GLY A 758 2.05 -7.85 39.17
CA GLY A 758 1.17 -8.87 38.58
C GLY A 758 0.41 -8.49 37.29
N THR A 759 0.87 -7.51 36.52
CA THR A 759 0.35 -7.20 35.18
C THR A 759 1.44 -6.53 34.34
N MET A 760 2.01 -7.29 33.40
CA MET A 760 3.04 -6.89 32.43
C MET A 760 2.64 -5.74 31.47
N LYS A 761 1.45 -5.13 31.64
CA LYS A 761 0.85 -4.16 30.70
C LYS A 761 0.96 -2.69 31.12
N LEU A 762 1.52 -2.38 32.29
CA LEU A 762 1.40 -1.04 32.89
C LEU A 762 2.68 -0.20 32.87
N TRP A 763 3.82 -0.75 32.45
CA TRP A 763 5.09 0.01 32.40
C TRP A 763 5.53 0.17 30.94
N GLY A 764 5.33 1.37 30.44
CA GLY A 764 6.00 1.92 29.27
C GLY A 764 5.06 2.50 28.23
N ASP A 765 5.29 3.77 27.88
CA ASP A 765 4.53 4.43 26.82
C ASP A 765 4.95 3.91 25.43
N ASN A 766 6.17 3.34 25.34
CA ASN A 766 6.80 2.88 24.09
C ASN A 766 7.35 1.43 24.21
N PRO A 767 6.55 0.40 23.87
CA PRO A 767 6.97 -1.01 23.95
C PRO A 767 8.13 -1.39 23.00
N GLU A 768 8.42 -0.57 22.00
CA GLU A 768 9.54 -0.74 21.07
C GLU A 768 10.91 -0.52 21.73
N LEU A 769 10.98 0.24 22.82
CA LEU A 769 12.24 0.58 23.50
C LEU A 769 12.65 -0.44 24.58
N GLY A 770 11.70 -1.27 25.05
CA GLY A 770 11.93 -2.15 26.21
C GLY A 770 11.96 -1.38 27.54
N ILE A 771 12.00 -2.09 28.66
CA ILE A 771 11.79 -1.52 30.00
C ILE A 771 12.87 -0.49 30.37
N ILE A 772 14.15 -0.87 30.27
CA ILE A 772 15.27 0.06 30.55
C ILE A 772 15.34 1.14 29.48
N GLY A 773 15.13 0.78 28.21
CA GLY A 773 15.20 1.73 27.10
C GLY A 773 14.16 2.85 27.22
N ASP A 774 12.93 2.52 27.61
CA ASP A 774 11.86 3.51 27.82
C ASP A 774 12.16 4.40 29.04
N PHE A 775 12.69 3.84 30.12
CA PHE A 775 13.13 4.63 31.27
C PHE A 775 14.24 5.62 30.90
N VAL A 776 15.27 5.20 30.17
CA VAL A 776 16.36 6.06 29.72
C VAL A 776 15.89 7.09 28.67
N ALA A 777 14.88 6.72 27.88
CA ALA A 777 14.27 7.61 26.90
C ALA A 777 13.28 8.61 27.52
N SER A 778 12.81 8.38 28.75
CA SER A 778 11.91 9.29 29.47
C SER A 778 12.61 10.60 29.86
N ASP A 779 11.85 11.68 30.03
CA ASP A 779 12.39 12.97 30.48
C ASP A 779 12.78 12.97 31.97
N ASP A 780 12.30 11.97 32.72
CA ASP A 780 12.69 11.72 34.10
C ASP A 780 14.16 11.31 34.23
N PHE A 781 14.78 10.85 33.13
CA PHE A 781 16.18 10.50 33.07
C PHE A 781 17.04 11.72 32.66
N ASN A 782 17.89 12.18 33.58
CA ASN A 782 18.84 13.30 33.39
C ASN A 782 18.19 14.58 32.82
N GLU A 783 16.98 14.94 33.28
CA GLU A 783 16.21 16.10 32.78
C GLU A 783 16.09 16.14 31.24
N GLY A 784 16.13 14.98 30.58
CA GLY A 784 16.09 14.85 29.13
C GLY A 784 17.35 15.32 28.38
N LYS A 785 18.54 15.31 29.00
CA LYS A 785 19.80 15.75 28.35
C LYS A 785 20.62 14.61 27.74
N SER A 786 20.39 13.37 28.15
CA SER A 786 21.11 12.20 27.62
C SER A 786 20.33 11.55 26.48
N SER A 787 21.00 11.25 25.37
CA SER A 787 20.39 10.49 24.27
C SER A 787 20.53 8.99 24.49
N ALA A 788 19.60 8.21 23.94
CA ALA A 788 19.54 6.76 24.15
C ALA A 788 19.67 6.02 22.82
N LEU A 789 20.41 4.90 22.80
CA LEU A 789 20.46 3.97 21.68
C LEU A 789 20.11 2.57 22.17
N ILE A 790 18.93 2.10 21.79
CA ILE A 790 18.40 0.80 22.16
C ILE A 790 18.75 -0.19 21.05
N MET A 791 19.51 -1.24 21.38
CA MET A 791 19.94 -2.25 20.42
C MET A 791 19.03 -3.47 20.48
N HIS A 792 18.71 -4.02 19.31
CA HIS A 792 17.96 -5.24 19.15
C HIS A 792 18.57 -6.16 18.10
N ARG A 793 18.68 -7.44 18.43
CA ARG A 793 19.16 -8.52 17.57
C ARG A 793 18.03 -9.52 17.35
N TYR A 794 17.79 -9.86 16.08
CA TYR A 794 16.82 -10.89 15.76
C TYR A 794 17.22 -12.24 16.40
N PRO A 795 16.31 -12.90 17.15
CA PRO A 795 16.63 -14.16 17.80
C PRO A 795 16.92 -15.25 16.76
N CYS A 796 18.08 -15.91 16.90
CA CYS A 796 18.41 -17.07 16.08
C CYS A 796 17.37 -18.17 16.35
N ARG A 797 16.73 -18.70 15.29
CA ARG A 797 15.52 -19.57 15.30
C ARG A 797 15.52 -20.77 16.27
N ALA A 798 16.68 -21.16 16.81
CA ALA A 798 16.80 -22.12 17.90
C ALA A 798 16.09 -21.65 19.20
N THR A 799 16.11 -20.35 19.51
CA THR A 799 15.47 -19.76 20.70
C THR A 799 13.97 -19.51 20.53
N ALA A 800 13.49 -19.29 19.30
CA ALA A 800 12.06 -19.11 19.02
C ALA A 800 11.24 -20.41 19.19
N LEU A 801 11.86 -21.57 18.95
CA LEU A 801 11.24 -22.88 19.18
C LEU A 801 11.17 -23.25 20.67
N SER A 802 12.09 -22.76 21.51
CA SER A 802 12.02 -22.97 22.96
C SER A 802 10.95 -22.07 23.61
N ARG A 803 10.83 -20.80 23.20
CA ARG A 803 9.74 -19.88 23.63
C ARG A 803 8.34 -20.42 23.30
N LYS A 804 8.18 -21.11 22.16
CA LYS A 804 6.90 -21.75 21.81
C LYS A 804 6.59 -22.96 22.69
N ARG A 805 7.62 -23.73 23.07
CA ARG A 805 7.46 -24.84 24.01
C ARG A 805 7.17 -24.38 25.44
N SER A 806 7.70 -23.23 25.88
CA SER A 806 7.41 -22.72 27.23
C SER A 806 6.01 -22.12 27.34
N GLN A 807 5.51 -21.43 26.30
CA GLN A 807 4.13 -20.93 26.27
C GLN A 807 3.06 -22.03 26.20
N ASP A 808 3.37 -23.19 25.61
CA ASP A 808 2.45 -24.33 25.57
C ASP A 808 2.27 -25.01 26.94
N TYR A 809 3.12 -24.74 27.96
CA TYR A 809 2.95 -25.26 29.32
C TYR A 809 2.07 -24.37 30.23
N ASP A 810 1.90 -23.09 29.89
CA ASP A 810 1.05 -22.14 30.65
C ASP A 810 -0.36 -21.98 30.08
N GLY A 811 -0.68 -22.67 28.98
CA GLY A 811 -1.93 -22.54 28.22
C GLY A 811 -3.18 -23.20 28.80
N ASP A 812 -3.06 -24.01 29.87
CA ASP A 812 -4.18 -24.85 30.36
C ASP A 812 -5.07 -24.19 31.44
N TYR A 813 -4.90 -22.90 31.77
CA TYR A 813 -5.68 -22.23 32.83
C TYR A 813 -6.53 -21.00 32.40
N LEU A 814 -6.79 -20.80 31.10
CA LEU A 814 -7.61 -19.66 30.63
C LEU A 814 -8.76 -20.04 29.68
N LEU A 815 -9.62 -20.94 30.15
CA LEU A 815 -11.02 -21.03 29.69
C LEU A 815 -11.95 -21.06 30.90
N GLY A 816 -12.40 -19.86 31.30
CA GLY A 816 -13.43 -19.62 32.31
C GLY A 816 -14.10 -18.28 32.02
#